data_AF-A0A1W0A173-F1
#
_entry.id   AF-A0A1W0A173-F1
#
_cell.length_a   1.000
_cell.length_b   1.000
_cell.length_c   1.000
_cell.angle_alpha   90.00
_cell.angle_beta   90.00
_cell.angle_gamma   90.00
#
_symmetry.space_group_name_H-M   'P 1'
#
loop_
_entity.id
_entity.type
_entity.pdbx_description
1 polymer ?
#
loop_
_entity_poly.entity_id
_entity_poly.type
_entity_poly.pdbx_seq_one_letter_code
_entity_poly.pdbx_strand_id
1 'polypeptide(L)'
;MRLLLLLLLLKFVSGAIVHTRYLTVQGQTVALPFTDDVEPIDTIEAFREQYNLSYIFQQQTLNKVCSVIRCTRSIPVVYSVLITTDESKGVVGTFKLLAGEEPVDAIATFCKTHQLSRDFQQSMIESICQQPRVVCTRREALLFQQIITSDDGSSLGMLKIFDGAEPVDQIFAFLHPWFPDVERFRAVLIQLVEYICSRIPCEQTIPRLYHKLIQGPNDTNYGWLDIYYGQEPIDVISQLNLDRSMELSLLNTVCAEPLVQPSCTRDRVIVFSSPIQFDDTSQPIPLTLYAGDEVADAVYQLGQQYNLSMEMRHGLFNALCNRPPITCTRGRALIYKRVITDTEGKTFGALELFDGDDAADRVYEFANAYNLTIQMREAVLNNICHDIQNDLNITCSRFAPLIASIPIQKDASDPNPLGYVNLQQGEEPVDAVYRFGVQHNLDATQQESIWRGICDALQFPCTRSRSLVHIAILDNEQVPFFGDEEPADVLYWFGTQKNWSFHQRQDVLHQLCQIERAAKPLLNCTRSEARLFHLPVMETETEKLGTLEVFEDQEPVDVVYAFMDKHDLFQTAPINTSLINITCSNVHCVRNRPRRILFSLQATYMGLPYKIEYTPPEDEWICTETEHGKKCEHYVEARSASYCAKYMRTWPNCPEIISKALRTHLDIYEAAMWRGKDLYAKLGLVKGATSDEIEHAYHTRVLRYNNATEPQKYEKLQAAYDTLHDPEKKYYYDLPCMKFFGLCGKRQPDGGISITTDN
;
A
#
# COMPACT_ATOMS: atom_id res chain seq x y z
N MET A 1 4.26 -83.00 -43.83
CA MET A 1 3.91 -81.87 -44.73
C MET A 1 5.04 -80.82 -44.73
N ARG A 2 6.28 -81.24 -45.06
CA ARG A 2 7.50 -80.41 -45.00
C ARG A 2 8.33 -80.47 -46.30
N LEU A 3 7.67 -80.82 -47.41
CA LEU A 3 8.32 -80.92 -48.73
C LEU A 3 7.60 -80.12 -49.84
N LEU A 4 6.59 -79.30 -49.50
CA LEU A 4 5.88 -78.45 -50.47
C LEU A 4 6.15 -76.94 -50.33
N LEU A 5 6.99 -76.53 -49.37
CA LEU A 5 7.32 -75.10 -49.16
C LEU A 5 8.59 -74.64 -49.90
N LEU A 6 9.27 -75.54 -50.62
CA LEU A 6 10.57 -75.26 -51.26
C LEU A 6 10.48 -74.68 -52.68
N LEU A 7 9.27 -74.39 -53.18
CA LEU A 7 9.03 -74.04 -54.59
C LEU A 7 8.48 -72.62 -54.83
N LEU A 8 8.43 -71.76 -53.81
CA LEU A 8 7.85 -70.41 -53.91
C LEU A 8 8.83 -69.25 -53.61
N LEU A 9 10.12 -69.53 -53.39
CA LEU A 9 11.15 -68.49 -53.15
C LEU A 9 12.18 -68.32 -54.28
N LEU A 10 11.98 -68.98 -55.43
CA LEU A 10 12.84 -68.85 -56.62
C LEU A 10 12.01 -68.52 -57.86
N LYS A 11 11.39 -67.35 -57.86
CA LYS A 11 10.95 -66.69 -59.09
C LYS A 11 11.23 -65.21 -58.92
N PHE A 12 12.42 -64.80 -59.34
CA PHE A 12 12.71 -63.57 -60.09
C PHE A 12 14.23 -63.48 -60.24
N VAL A 13 14.77 -64.31 -61.15
CA VAL A 13 15.94 -63.93 -61.94
C VAL A 13 15.55 -64.22 -63.36
N SER A 14 14.99 -63.22 -64.03
CA SER A 14 14.68 -63.26 -65.47
C SER A 14 15.71 -62.43 -66.25
N GLY A 15 16.93 -62.34 -65.73
CA GLY A 15 18.08 -61.75 -66.38
C GLY A 15 19.12 -62.83 -66.68
N ALA A 16 19.86 -62.67 -67.78
CA ALA A 16 21.03 -63.51 -68.03
C ALA A 16 22.04 -63.28 -66.88
N ILE A 17 22.57 -64.36 -66.30
CA ILE A 17 23.67 -64.25 -65.33
C ILE A 17 24.88 -63.72 -66.10
N VAL A 18 25.33 -62.53 -65.71
CA VAL A 18 26.43 -61.84 -66.41
C VAL A 18 27.76 -62.09 -65.71
N HIS A 19 27.73 -62.30 -64.39
CA HIS A 19 28.93 -62.54 -63.61
C HIS A 19 28.66 -63.38 -62.37
N THR A 20 29.54 -64.32 -62.03
CA THR A 20 29.41 -65.12 -60.79
C THR A 20 30.68 -65.00 -59.97
N ARG A 21 30.53 -64.69 -58.67
CA ARG A 21 31.65 -64.73 -57.70
C ARG A 21 31.47 -65.89 -56.74
N TYR A 22 32.56 -66.60 -56.48
CA TYR A 22 32.56 -67.66 -55.47
C TYR A 22 33.10 -67.09 -54.17
N LEU A 23 32.32 -67.18 -53.10
CA LEU A 23 32.68 -66.69 -51.77
C LEU A 23 32.69 -67.86 -50.79
N THR A 24 33.70 -67.91 -49.92
CA THR A 24 33.77 -68.91 -48.85
C THR A 24 32.99 -68.41 -47.65
N VAL A 25 31.89 -69.08 -47.33
CA VAL A 25 31.03 -68.78 -46.19
C VAL A 25 30.94 -70.02 -45.30
N GLN A 26 31.30 -69.90 -44.02
CA GLN A 26 31.25 -71.00 -43.05
C GLN A 26 31.98 -72.29 -43.53
N GLY A 27 33.09 -72.13 -44.26
CA GLY A 27 33.89 -73.24 -44.79
C GLY A 27 33.35 -73.86 -46.09
N GLN A 28 32.25 -73.38 -46.65
CA GLN A 28 31.69 -73.81 -47.94
C GLN A 28 31.84 -72.73 -49.00
N THR A 29 32.23 -73.13 -50.21
CA THR A 29 32.31 -72.23 -51.37
C THR A 29 30.93 -72.09 -52.00
N VAL A 30 30.32 -70.91 -51.89
CA VAL A 30 28.98 -70.62 -52.41
C VAL A 30 29.09 -69.62 -53.57
N ALA A 31 28.36 -69.88 -54.65
CA ALA A 31 28.27 -68.98 -55.79
C ALA A 31 27.31 -67.83 -55.49
N LEU A 32 27.74 -66.60 -55.79
CA LEU A 32 26.96 -65.38 -55.76
C LEU A 32 26.78 -64.88 -57.22
N PRO A 33 25.65 -65.21 -57.87
CA PRO A 33 25.38 -64.80 -59.24
C PRO A 33 24.86 -63.36 -59.30
N PHE A 34 25.41 -62.57 -60.19
CA PHE A 34 24.99 -61.21 -60.51
C PHE A 34 24.34 -61.16 -61.89
N THR A 35 23.24 -60.42 -62.00
CA THR A 35 22.49 -60.22 -63.24
C THR A 35 22.46 -58.74 -63.59
N ASP A 36 22.27 -58.41 -64.87
CA ASP A 36 22.29 -57.02 -65.34
C ASP A 36 21.09 -56.19 -64.85
N ASP A 37 20.00 -56.85 -64.44
CA ASP A 37 18.74 -56.24 -64.00
C ASP A 37 18.67 -55.96 -62.49
N VAL A 38 19.63 -56.47 -61.71
CA VAL A 38 19.69 -56.31 -60.25
C VAL A 38 21.00 -55.65 -59.85
N GLU A 39 20.92 -54.61 -59.03
CA GLU A 39 22.12 -53.94 -58.57
C GLU A 39 22.96 -54.88 -57.68
N PRO A 40 24.30 -54.92 -57.84
CA PRO A 40 25.17 -55.79 -57.06
C PRO A 40 24.99 -55.72 -55.53
N ILE A 41 24.68 -54.56 -54.96
CA ILE A 41 24.47 -54.42 -53.51
C ILE A 41 23.20 -55.15 -53.01
N ASP A 42 22.13 -55.25 -53.81
CA ASP A 42 20.92 -56.02 -53.43
C ASP A 42 21.22 -57.50 -53.37
N THR A 43 21.96 -58.00 -54.37
CA THR A 43 22.41 -59.40 -54.43
C THR A 43 23.31 -59.73 -53.25
N ILE A 44 24.22 -58.82 -52.89
CA ILE A 44 25.10 -58.97 -51.72
C ILE A 44 24.28 -58.92 -50.41
N GLU A 45 23.26 -58.07 -50.32
CA GLU A 45 22.41 -57.97 -49.13
C GLU A 45 21.54 -59.21 -48.93
N ALA A 46 20.88 -59.70 -49.98
CA ALA A 46 20.11 -60.94 -49.92
C ALA A 46 20.98 -62.13 -49.49
N PHE A 47 22.23 -62.18 -50.00
CA PHE A 47 23.21 -63.18 -49.59
C PHE A 47 23.66 -62.99 -48.12
N ARG A 48 23.87 -61.74 -47.69
CA ARG A 48 24.20 -61.41 -46.30
C ARG A 48 23.11 -61.89 -45.35
N GLU A 49 21.85 -61.59 -45.65
CA GLU A 49 20.69 -62.01 -44.84
C GLU A 49 20.55 -63.54 -44.80
N GLN A 50 20.62 -64.20 -45.97
CA GLN A 50 20.47 -65.65 -46.08
C GLN A 50 21.48 -66.42 -45.22
N TYR A 51 22.71 -65.93 -45.11
CA TYR A 51 23.80 -66.57 -44.37
C TYR A 51 24.11 -65.89 -43.03
N ASN A 52 23.27 -64.93 -42.60
CA ASN A 52 23.41 -64.15 -41.37
C ASN A 52 24.83 -63.53 -41.19
N LEU A 53 25.32 -62.87 -42.24
CA LEU A 53 26.66 -62.28 -42.30
C LEU A 53 26.67 -60.83 -41.79
N SER A 54 27.85 -60.36 -41.36
CA SER A 54 28.00 -59.02 -40.79
C SER A 54 27.90 -57.91 -41.84
N TYR A 55 27.58 -56.68 -41.41
CA TYR A 55 27.56 -55.50 -42.29
C TYR A 55 28.95 -55.18 -42.88
N ILE A 56 30.03 -55.52 -42.15
CA ILE A 56 31.42 -55.39 -42.63
C ILE A 56 31.65 -56.26 -43.86
N PHE A 57 31.09 -57.48 -43.89
CA PHE A 57 31.18 -58.36 -45.05
C PHE A 57 30.52 -57.74 -46.28
N GLN A 58 29.35 -57.11 -46.13
CA GLN A 58 28.66 -56.43 -47.24
C GLN A 58 29.54 -55.34 -47.84
N GLN A 59 30.08 -54.43 -47.02
CA GLN A 59 30.91 -53.32 -47.50
C GLN A 59 32.18 -53.82 -48.20
N GLN A 60 32.86 -54.82 -47.63
CA GLN A 60 34.06 -55.41 -48.23
C GLN A 60 33.75 -56.14 -49.53
N THR A 61 32.62 -56.85 -49.60
CA THR A 61 32.20 -57.60 -50.80
C THR A 61 31.77 -56.63 -51.89
N LEU A 62 31.04 -55.57 -51.54
CA LEU A 62 30.63 -54.53 -52.47
C LEU A 62 31.84 -53.84 -53.10
N ASN A 63 32.83 -53.41 -52.30
CA ASN A 63 34.06 -52.80 -52.83
C ASN A 63 34.82 -53.72 -53.80
N LYS A 64 34.83 -55.04 -53.54
CA LYS A 64 35.47 -56.04 -54.43
C LYS A 64 34.66 -56.33 -55.68
N VAL A 65 33.33 -56.23 -55.62
CA VAL A 65 32.44 -56.49 -56.75
C VAL A 65 32.36 -55.26 -57.65
N CYS A 66 32.24 -54.07 -57.08
CA CYS A 66 32.12 -52.80 -57.81
C CYS A 66 33.41 -52.37 -58.53
N SER A 67 34.56 -52.98 -58.22
CA SER A 67 35.79 -52.80 -58.99
C SER A 67 35.79 -53.58 -60.31
N VAL A 68 34.84 -54.50 -60.50
CA VAL A 68 34.74 -55.38 -61.68
C VAL A 68 33.39 -55.24 -62.39
N ILE A 69 32.31 -55.02 -61.65
CA ILE A 69 30.96 -54.78 -62.16
C ILE A 69 30.62 -53.31 -61.88
N ARG A 70 29.92 -52.65 -62.81
CA ARG A 70 29.44 -51.28 -62.58
C ARG A 70 28.36 -51.28 -61.50
N CYS A 71 28.62 -50.59 -60.39
CA CYS A 71 27.62 -50.30 -59.38
C CYS A 71 27.15 -48.84 -59.54
N THR A 72 25.84 -48.63 -59.48
CA THR A 72 25.19 -47.33 -59.44
C THR A 72 24.84 -46.88 -58.01
N ARG A 73 24.77 -47.80 -57.04
CA ARG A 73 24.47 -47.47 -55.63
C ARG A 73 25.24 -48.34 -54.63
N SER A 74 25.42 -47.80 -53.43
CA SER A 74 26.12 -48.46 -52.32
C SER A 74 25.20 -48.93 -51.19
N ILE A 75 23.89 -48.64 -51.28
CA ILE A 75 22.88 -48.91 -50.26
C ILE A 75 21.84 -49.89 -50.83
N PRO A 76 21.55 -51.02 -50.17
CA PRO A 76 20.58 -52.01 -50.67
C PRO A 76 19.13 -51.52 -50.56
N VAL A 77 18.24 -52.10 -51.37
CA VAL A 77 16.79 -51.97 -51.19
C VAL A 77 16.36 -52.98 -50.13
N VAL A 78 15.73 -52.50 -49.05
CA VAL A 78 15.21 -53.37 -47.97
C VAL A 78 13.74 -53.71 -48.15
N TYR A 79 13.01 -52.91 -48.93
CA TYR A 79 11.61 -53.16 -49.26
C TYR A 79 11.29 -52.61 -50.65
N SER A 80 10.55 -53.36 -51.45
CA SER A 80 10.04 -52.88 -52.73
C SER A 80 8.66 -53.45 -53.02
N VAL A 81 7.81 -52.64 -53.64
CA VAL A 81 6.44 -53.02 -54.00
C VAL A 81 6.02 -52.29 -55.28
N LEU A 82 5.24 -52.97 -56.11
CA LEU A 82 4.65 -52.37 -57.30
C LEU A 82 3.40 -51.58 -56.87
N ILE A 83 3.37 -50.28 -57.17
CA ILE A 83 2.22 -49.42 -56.84
C ILE A 83 1.33 -49.27 -58.09
N THR A 84 0.04 -49.55 -57.90
CA THR A 84 -1.01 -49.43 -58.92
C THR A 84 -2.12 -48.51 -58.40
N THR A 85 -2.78 -47.77 -59.30
CA THR A 85 -3.96 -46.95 -58.95
C THR A 85 -5.23 -47.57 -59.54
N ASP A 86 -6.38 -47.31 -58.93
CA ASP A 86 -7.66 -47.86 -59.38
C ASP A 86 -8.25 -47.09 -60.58
N GLU A 87 -7.93 -45.81 -60.72
CA GLU A 87 -8.54 -44.92 -61.73
C GLU A 87 -7.99 -45.13 -63.16
N SER A 88 -6.82 -45.74 -63.28
CA SER A 88 -6.30 -46.24 -64.53
C SER A 88 -5.46 -47.47 -64.23
N LYS A 89 -5.69 -48.58 -64.94
CA LYS A 89 -4.90 -49.82 -64.84
C LYS A 89 -3.41 -49.65 -65.25
N GLY A 90 -2.87 -48.44 -65.14
CA GLY A 90 -1.47 -48.10 -65.30
C GLY A 90 -0.72 -48.34 -64.01
N VAL A 91 0.37 -49.09 -64.12
CA VAL A 91 1.40 -49.17 -63.10
C VAL A 91 1.93 -47.75 -62.86
N VAL A 92 1.83 -47.23 -61.62
CA VAL A 92 2.40 -45.92 -61.25
C VAL A 92 3.92 -46.00 -61.27
N GLY A 93 4.46 -47.06 -60.66
CA GLY A 93 5.88 -47.29 -60.53
C GLY A 93 6.18 -48.32 -59.45
N THR A 94 7.46 -48.70 -59.35
CA THR A 94 7.94 -49.56 -58.26
C THR A 94 8.48 -48.68 -57.15
N PHE A 95 7.83 -48.72 -55.98
CA PHE A 95 8.37 -48.12 -54.76
C PHE A 95 9.56 -48.93 -54.28
N LYS A 96 10.65 -48.25 -53.91
CA LYS A 96 11.88 -48.85 -53.37
C LYS A 96 12.28 -48.06 -52.13
N LEU A 97 12.48 -48.77 -51.02
CA LEU A 97 12.99 -48.23 -49.76
C LEU A 97 14.44 -48.68 -49.58
N LEU A 98 15.37 -47.72 -49.43
CA LEU A 98 16.78 -48.04 -49.19
C LEU A 98 17.04 -48.30 -47.70
N ALA A 99 18.06 -49.11 -47.40
CA ALA A 99 18.47 -49.34 -46.02
C ALA A 99 18.88 -48.02 -45.33
N GLY A 100 18.25 -47.73 -44.19
CA GLY A 100 18.53 -46.54 -43.39
C GLY A 100 17.72 -45.29 -43.79
N GLU A 101 16.90 -45.35 -44.83
CA GLU A 101 15.92 -44.30 -45.13
C GLU A 101 14.69 -44.42 -44.22
N GLU A 102 14.13 -43.28 -43.82
CA GLU A 102 12.83 -43.26 -43.16
C GLU A 102 11.74 -43.58 -44.20
N PRO A 103 10.91 -44.62 -44.00
CA PRO A 103 9.94 -45.04 -45.00
C PRO A 103 8.95 -43.93 -45.39
N VAL A 104 8.56 -43.10 -44.42
CA VAL A 104 7.61 -42.01 -44.65
C VAL A 104 8.17 -40.93 -45.58
N ASP A 105 9.46 -40.60 -45.50
CA ASP A 105 10.11 -39.65 -46.44
C ASP A 105 10.22 -40.24 -47.84
N ALA A 106 10.59 -41.51 -47.93
CA ALA A 106 10.69 -42.22 -49.20
C ALA A 106 9.32 -42.27 -49.89
N ILE A 107 8.25 -42.55 -49.12
CA ILE A 107 6.86 -42.56 -49.63
C ILE A 107 6.44 -41.16 -50.09
N ALA A 108 6.71 -40.11 -49.31
CA ALA A 108 6.41 -38.74 -49.72
C ALA A 108 7.17 -38.34 -50.99
N THR A 109 8.45 -38.71 -51.10
CA THR A 109 9.27 -38.46 -52.30
C THR A 109 8.71 -39.20 -53.52
N PHE A 110 8.28 -40.46 -53.34
CA PHE A 110 7.62 -41.23 -54.39
C PHE A 110 6.29 -40.59 -54.81
N CYS A 111 5.43 -40.23 -53.85
CA CYS A 111 4.15 -39.59 -54.12
C CYS A 111 4.32 -38.25 -54.85
N LYS A 112 5.28 -37.42 -54.43
CA LYS A 112 5.62 -36.16 -55.09
C LYS A 112 6.11 -36.38 -56.53
N THR A 113 6.99 -37.36 -56.74
CA THR A 113 7.53 -37.67 -58.08
C THR A 113 6.44 -38.12 -59.05
N HIS A 114 5.45 -38.85 -58.54
CA HIS A 114 4.33 -39.39 -59.31
C HIS A 114 3.05 -38.54 -59.23
N GLN A 115 3.10 -37.34 -58.61
CA GLN A 115 1.98 -36.41 -58.45
C GLN A 115 0.73 -37.06 -57.81
N LEU A 116 0.94 -37.93 -56.83
CA LEU A 116 -0.12 -38.64 -56.11
C LEU A 116 -0.72 -37.76 -55.01
N SER A 117 -2.00 -37.99 -54.69
CA SER A 117 -2.72 -37.22 -53.67
C SER A 117 -2.22 -37.53 -52.25
N ARG A 118 -2.49 -36.60 -51.32
CA ARG A 118 -2.13 -36.74 -49.91
C ARG A 118 -2.85 -37.92 -49.25
N ASP A 119 -4.11 -38.17 -49.59
CA ASP A 119 -4.87 -39.32 -49.09
C ASP A 119 -4.25 -40.65 -49.55
N PHE A 120 -3.74 -40.68 -50.78
CA PHE A 120 -3.00 -41.84 -51.29
C PHE A 120 -1.68 -42.04 -50.55
N GLN A 121 -0.95 -40.95 -50.29
CA GLN A 121 0.28 -40.97 -49.49
C GLN A 121 0.03 -41.53 -48.08
N GLN A 122 -1.03 -41.06 -47.40
CA GLN A 122 -1.41 -41.55 -46.07
C GLN A 122 -1.75 -43.04 -46.09
N SER A 123 -2.50 -43.48 -47.10
CA SER A 123 -2.82 -44.90 -47.30
C SER A 123 -1.56 -45.74 -47.52
N MET A 124 -0.58 -45.23 -48.29
CA MET A 124 0.71 -45.88 -48.49
C MET A 124 1.51 -45.97 -47.19
N ILE A 125 1.55 -44.89 -46.39
CA ILE A 125 2.22 -44.87 -45.09
C ILE A 125 1.63 -45.95 -44.18
N GLU A 126 0.30 -45.99 -44.05
CA GLU A 126 -0.38 -46.98 -43.22
C GLU A 126 -0.11 -48.41 -43.70
N SER A 127 -0.16 -48.68 -45.01
CA SER A 127 0.07 -50.01 -45.56
C SER A 127 1.53 -50.47 -45.48
N ILE A 128 2.49 -49.58 -45.73
CA ILE A 128 3.93 -49.91 -45.81
C ILE A 128 4.54 -49.96 -44.40
N CYS A 129 4.16 -49.05 -43.51
CA CYS A 129 4.65 -49.04 -42.12
C CYS A 129 4.12 -50.21 -41.28
N GLN A 130 3.04 -50.88 -41.69
CA GLN A 130 2.54 -52.10 -41.05
C GLN A 130 3.30 -53.37 -41.48
N GLN A 131 4.21 -53.28 -42.45
CA GLN A 131 4.95 -54.45 -42.92
C GLN A 131 5.99 -54.90 -41.88
N PRO A 132 6.10 -56.20 -41.54
CA PRO A 132 6.99 -56.69 -40.49
C PRO A 132 8.49 -56.38 -40.66
N ARG A 133 8.92 -56.05 -41.89
CA ARG A 133 10.32 -55.76 -42.25
C ARG A 133 10.61 -54.27 -42.43
N VAL A 134 9.62 -53.41 -42.24
CA VAL A 134 9.74 -51.95 -42.39
C VAL A 134 9.56 -51.33 -41.00
N VAL A 135 10.51 -50.49 -40.60
CA VAL A 135 10.44 -49.75 -39.34
C VAL A 135 10.25 -48.29 -39.66
N CYS A 136 9.05 -47.78 -39.42
CA CYS A 136 8.78 -46.34 -39.48
C CYS A 136 9.02 -45.75 -38.10
N THR A 137 9.93 -44.78 -38.01
CA THR A 137 10.23 -44.07 -36.76
C THR A 137 9.25 -42.92 -36.51
N ARG A 138 8.51 -42.49 -37.55
CA ARG A 138 7.51 -41.42 -37.47
C ARG A 138 6.36 -41.63 -38.45
N ARG A 139 5.34 -40.78 -38.33
CA ARG A 139 4.10 -40.84 -39.14
C ARG A 139 4.02 -39.79 -40.25
N GLU A 140 4.79 -38.72 -40.13
CA GLU A 140 4.78 -37.59 -41.05
C GLU A 140 6.14 -37.49 -41.75
N ALA A 141 6.14 -37.10 -43.03
CA ALA A 141 7.36 -36.93 -43.83
C ALA A 141 8.06 -35.61 -43.47
N LEU A 142 9.37 -35.50 -43.69
CA LEU A 142 10.15 -34.30 -43.35
C LEU A 142 10.20 -33.43 -44.60
N LEU A 143 9.53 -32.28 -44.54
CA LEU A 143 9.51 -31.33 -45.66
C LEU A 143 10.75 -30.43 -45.65
N PHE A 144 11.21 -30.05 -44.47
CA PHE A 144 12.33 -29.12 -44.33
C PHE A 144 13.14 -29.45 -43.07
N GLN A 145 14.47 -29.41 -43.21
CA GLN A 145 15.37 -29.40 -42.07
C GLN A 145 16.54 -28.45 -42.31
N GLN A 146 16.86 -27.62 -41.32
CA GLN A 146 18.02 -26.75 -41.36
C GLN A 146 18.51 -26.44 -39.95
N ILE A 147 19.83 -26.35 -39.77
CA ILE A 147 20.42 -25.81 -38.55
C ILE A 147 20.27 -24.28 -38.60
N ILE A 148 19.61 -23.72 -37.61
CA ILE A 148 19.43 -22.29 -37.47
C ILE A 148 20.51 -21.77 -36.52
N THR A 149 21.17 -20.68 -36.90
CA THR A 149 22.21 -20.01 -36.11
C THR A 149 21.77 -18.61 -35.71
N SER A 150 22.20 -18.15 -34.55
CA SER A 150 22.06 -16.79 -34.06
C SER A 150 23.06 -15.84 -34.74
N ASP A 151 22.86 -14.53 -34.56
CA ASP A 151 23.70 -13.45 -35.11
C ASP A 151 25.17 -13.54 -34.65
N ASP A 152 25.42 -14.15 -33.49
CA ASP A 152 26.75 -14.39 -32.94
C ASP A 152 27.42 -15.68 -33.47
N GLY A 153 26.75 -16.37 -34.40
CA GLY A 153 27.21 -17.63 -34.99
C GLY A 153 26.95 -18.86 -34.11
N SER A 154 26.32 -18.70 -32.94
CA SER A 154 25.93 -19.83 -32.09
C SER A 154 24.76 -20.60 -32.71
N SER A 155 24.73 -21.93 -32.55
CA SER A 155 23.65 -22.77 -33.09
C SER A 155 22.43 -22.71 -32.17
N LEU A 156 21.28 -22.27 -32.70
CA LEU A 156 19.98 -22.32 -32.02
C LEU A 156 19.33 -23.71 -32.08
N GLY A 157 19.89 -24.61 -32.90
CA GLY A 157 19.42 -25.99 -33.06
C GLY A 157 18.92 -26.28 -34.47
N MET A 158 18.32 -27.46 -34.63
CA MET A 158 17.82 -27.94 -35.91
C MET A 158 16.31 -27.74 -36.00
N LEU A 159 15.88 -26.82 -36.87
CA LEU A 159 14.47 -26.65 -37.20
C LEU A 159 14.05 -27.78 -38.14
N LYS A 160 12.97 -28.49 -37.79
CA LYS A 160 12.37 -29.56 -38.58
C LYS A 160 10.90 -29.22 -38.82
N ILE A 161 10.46 -29.33 -40.07
CA ILE A 161 9.07 -29.10 -40.46
C ILE A 161 8.57 -30.37 -41.15
N PHE A 162 7.49 -30.92 -40.61
CA PHE A 162 6.90 -32.15 -41.07
C PHE A 162 5.71 -31.90 -42.01
N ASP A 163 5.41 -32.89 -42.84
CA ASP A 163 4.33 -32.87 -43.80
C ASP A 163 2.97 -32.89 -43.10
N GLY A 164 2.19 -31.82 -43.29
CA GLY A 164 0.94 -31.58 -42.59
C GLY A 164 1.00 -30.62 -41.41
N ALA A 165 2.21 -30.25 -40.97
CA ALA A 165 2.38 -29.16 -40.01
C ALA A 165 2.49 -27.84 -40.76
N GLU A 166 1.83 -26.80 -40.24
CA GLU A 166 1.97 -25.45 -40.78
C GLU A 166 3.38 -24.91 -40.46
N PRO A 167 4.19 -24.54 -41.48
CA PRO A 167 5.57 -24.11 -41.25
C PRO A 167 5.69 -22.94 -40.27
N VAL A 168 4.77 -21.98 -40.33
CA VAL A 168 4.81 -20.78 -39.48
C VAL A 168 4.65 -21.13 -37.99
N ASP A 169 3.82 -22.10 -37.66
CA ASP A 169 3.59 -22.55 -36.27
C ASP A 169 4.84 -23.25 -35.72
N GLN A 170 5.48 -24.07 -36.56
CA GLN A 170 6.72 -24.78 -36.20
C GLN A 170 7.90 -23.82 -36.02
N ILE A 171 8.00 -22.80 -36.88
CA ILE A 171 9.02 -21.73 -36.74
C ILE A 171 8.80 -20.98 -35.43
N PHE A 172 7.55 -20.59 -35.12
CA PHE A 172 7.23 -19.90 -33.88
C PHE A 172 7.61 -20.75 -32.65
N ALA A 173 7.15 -22.01 -32.60
CA ALA A 173 7.42 -22.91 -31.49
C ALA A 173 8.93 -23.19 -31.32
N PHE A 174 9.69 -23.24 -32.41
CA PHE A 174 11.14 -23.39 -32.38
C PHE A 174 11.84 -22.15 -31.80
N LEU A 175 11.41 -20.95 -32.19
CA LEU A 175 12.06 -19.69 -31.78
C LEU A 175 11.67 -19.23 -30.39
N HIS A 176 10.44 -19.50 -29.96
CA HIS A 176 9.88 -18.96 -28.72
C HIS A 176 10.75 -19.15 -27.46
N PRO A 177 11.40 -20.32 -27.23
CA PRO A 177 12.27 -20.51 -26.06
C PRO A 177 13.57 -19.69 -26.07
N TRP A 178 14.02 -19.22 -27.23
CA TRP A 178 15.34 -18.59 -27.41
C TRP A 178 15.33 -17.07 -27.33
N PHE A 179 14.17 -16.45 -27.58
CA PHE A 179 14.05 -15.00 -27.69
C PHE A 179 12.94 -14.48 -26.75
N PRO A 180 13.27 -14.19 -25.49
CA PRO A 180 12.32 -13.59 -24.55
C PRO A 180 12.01 -12.12 -24.86
N ASP A 181 12.85 -11.44 -25.65
CA ASP A 181 12.64 -10.07 -26.11
C ASP A 181 11.73 -10.02 -27.34
N VAL A 182 10.59 -9.32 -27.23
CA VAL A 182 9.53 -9.25 -28.23
C VAL A 182 9.99 -8.62 -29.55
N GLU A 183 10.80 -7.57 -29.50
CA GLU A 183 11.22 -6.85 -30.72
C GLU A 183 12.20 -7.70 -31.54
N ARG A 184 13.18 -8.31 -30.85
CA ARG A 184 14.14 -9.21 -31.50
C ARG A 184 13.46 -10.47 -32.01
N PHE A 185 12.54 -11.05 -31.23
CA PHE A 185 11.76 -12.22 -31.63
C PHE A 185 10.98 -11.95 -32.93
N ARG A 186 10.27 -10.82 -33.00
CA ARG A 186 9.46 -10.46 -34.16
C ARG A 186 10.29 -10.31 -35.43
N ALA A 187 11.46 -9.67 -35.33
CA ALA A 187 12.37 -9.49 -36.47
C ALA A 187 12.87 -10.84 -37.02
N VAL A 188 13.32 -11.74 -36.13
CA VAL A 188 13.83 -13.07 -36.51
C VAL A 188 12.71 -13.97 -37.05
N LEU A 189 11.52 -13.91 -36.45
CA LEU A 189 10.35 -14.65 -36.90
C LEU A 189 9.97 -14.29 -38.34
N ILE A 190 9.87 -13.00 -38.66
CA ILE A 190 9.54 -12.53 -40.02
C ILE A 190 10.57 -13.03 -41.03
N GLN A 191 11.86 -12.87 -40.73
CA GLN A 191 12.94 -13.30 -41.64
C GLN A 191 12.90 -14.81 -41.93
N LEU A 192 12.71 -15.63 -40.90
CA LEU A 192 12.66 -17.09 -41.07
C LEU A 192 11.39 -17.56 -41.77
N VAL A 193 10.24 -16.94 -41.46
CA VAL A 193 8.98 -17.21 -42.17
C VAL A 193 9.14 -16.88 -43.65
N GLU A 194 9.67 -15.71 -44.01
CA GLU A 194 9.91 -15.34 -45.41
C GLU A 194 10.87 -16.31 -46.12
N TYR A 195 11.98 -16.66 -45.47
CA TYR A 195 12.98 -17.57 -46.04
C TYR A 195 12.45 -19.00 -46.24
N ILE A 196 11.65 -19.51 -45.30
CA ILE A 196 11.13 -20.89 -45.35
C ILE A 196 9.91 -20.97 -46.25
N CYS A 197 8.97 -20.03 -46.14
CA CYS A 197 7.76 -20.01 -46.96
C CYS A 197 8.05 -19.72 -48.44
N SER A 198 9.24 -19.21 -48.79
CA SER A 198 9.68 -19.15 -50.19
C SER A 198 10.10 -20.51 -50.78
N ARG A 199 10.23 -21.55 -49.94
CA ARG A 199 10.74 -22.89 -50.32
C ARG A 199 9.71 -23.99 -50.12
N ILE A 200 8.85 -23.85 -49.11
CA ILE A 200 7.73 -24.75 -48.82
C ILE A 200 6.44 -23.94 -48.71
N PRO A 201 5.29 -24.49 -49.11
CA PRO A 201 4.02 -23.77 -49.02
C PRO A 201 3.65 -23.53 -47.55
N CYS A 202 3.22 -22.31 -47.24
CA CYS A 202 2.65 -21.91 -45.95
C CYS A 202 1.21 -21.46 -46.18
N GLU A 203 0.28 -21.95 -45.36
CA GLU A 203 -1.13 -21.59 -45.46
C GLU A 203 -1.44 -20.27 -44.72
N GLN A 204 -0.60 -19.89 -43.75
CA GLN A 204 -0.78 -18.67 -42.97
C GLN A 204 0.52 -17.88 -42.79
N THR A 205 0.37 -16.60 -42.45
CA THR A 205 1.50 -15.71 -42.14
C THR A 205 1.62 -15.38 -40.66
N ILE A 206 0.58 -15.68 -39.88
CA ILE A 206 0.51 -15.44 -38.44
C ILE A 206 0.48 -16.80 -37.74
N PRO A 207 1.40 -17.07 -36.80
CA PRO A 207 1.40 -18.33 -36.06
C PRO A 207 0.10 -18.54 -35.30
N ARG A 208 -0.44 -19.74 -35.36
CA ARG A 208 -1.54 -20.20 -34.53
C ARG A 208 -0.98 -20.87 -33.27
N LEU A 209 -1.32 -20.31 -32.13
CA LEU A 209 -0.83 -20.73 -30.81
C LEU A 209 -1.74 -21.77 -30.15
N TYR A 210 -3.03 -21.77 -30.50
CA TYR A 210 -4.02 -22.68 -29.96
C TYR A 210 -5.01 -23.11 -31.05
N HIS A 211 -5.36 -24.40 -31.05
CA HIS A 211 -6.39 -24.98 -31.92
C HIS A 211 -7.05 -26.16 -31.22
N LYS A 212 -8.27 -25.98 -30.67
CA LYS A 212 -9.06 -27.08 -30.11
C LYS A 212 -10.56 -26.88 -30.34
N LEU A 213 -11.27 -27.99 -30.50
CA LEU A 213 -12.74 -28.01 -30.54
C LEU A 213 -13.27 -27.79 -29.13
N ILE A 214 -14.17 -26.82 -28.96
CA ILE A 214 -14.76 -26.50 -27.66
C ILE A 214 -16.12 -27.16 -27.54
N GLN A 215 -16.24 -28.05 -26.55
CA GLN A 215 -17.47 -28.77 -26.23
C GLN A 215 -17.94 -28.43 -24.81
N GLY A 216 -19.22 -28.10 -24.67
CA GLY A 216 -19.86 -27.81 -23.39
C GLY A 216 -20.23 -29.05 -22.57
N PRO A 217 -20.73 -28.86 -21.33
CA PRO A 217 -21.15 -29.94 -20.44
C PRO A 217 -22.24 -30.88 -21.00
N ASN A 218 -22.98 -30.44 -22.01
CA ASN A 218 -24.06 -31.19 -22.67
C ASN A 218 -23.71 -31.56 -24.12
N ASP A 219 -22.44 -31.82 -24.44
CA ASP A 219 -21.93 -32.06 -25.81
C ASP A 219 -22.28 -30.94 -26.81
N THR A 220 -22.60 -29.75 -26.31
CA THR A 220 -22.89 -28.58 -27.14
C THR A 220 -21.60 -28.15 -27.82
N ASN A 221 -21.58 -28.20 -29.14
CA ASN A 221 -20.42 -27.82 -29.93
C ASN A 221 -20.38 -26.30 -30.12
N TYR A 222 -19.41 -25.63 -29.52
CA TYR A 222 -19.18 -24.19 -29.66
C TYR A 222 -18.24 -23.85 -30.83
N GLY A 223 -17.77 -24.85 -31.57
CA GLY A 223 -16.86 -24.69 -32.69
C GLY A 223 -15.39 -24.81 -32.30
N TRP A 224 -14.52 -24.51 -33.27
CA TRP A 224 -13.07 -24.49 -33.07
C TRP A 224 -12.65 -23.15 -32.48
N LEU A 225 -11.79 -23.20 -31.46
CA LEU A 225 -11.12 -22.03 -30.92
C LEU A 225 -9.70 -21.99 -31.50
N ASP A 226 -9.47 -21.00 -32.35
CA ASP A 226 -8.15 -20.67 -32.91
C ASP A 226 -7.64 -19.38 -32.25
N ILE A 227 -6.45 -19.42 -31.65
CA ILE A 227 -5.80 -18.22 -31.10
C ILE A 227 -4.49 -18.01 -31.84
N TYR A 228 -4.36 -16.85 -32.47
CA TYR A 228 -3.19 -16.46 -33.23
C TYR A 228 -2.26 -15.57 -32.43
N TYR A 229 -0.99 -15.54 -32.82
CA TYR A 229 0.02 -14.68 -32.20
C TYR A 229 -0.39 -13.20 -32.28
N GLY A 230 -0.33 -12.52 -31.13
CA GLY A 230 -0.74 -11.12 -30.98
C GLY A 230 -2.21 -10.93 -30.60
N GLN A 231 -3.00 -11.99 -30.49
CA GLN A 231 -4.36 -11.92 -29.95
C GLN A 231 -4.38 -12.14 -28.44
N GLU A 232 -5.21 -11.37 -27.74
CA GLU A 232 -5.53 -11.65 -26.34
C GLU A 232 -6.55 -12.80 -26.27
N PRO A 233 -6.25 -13.89 -25.55
CA PRO A 233 -7.12 -15.06 -25.46
C PRO A 233 -8.55 -14.76 -25.01
N ILE A 234 -8.75 -13.89 -24.02
CA ILE A 234 -10.11 -13.58 -23.54
C ILE A 234 -10.97 -12.88 -24.59
N ASP A 235 -10.39 -12.10 -25.51
CA ASP A 235 -11.16 -11.47 -26.59
C ASP A 235 -11.68 -12.50 -27.58
N VAL A 236 -10.88 -13.50 -27.90
CA VAL A 236 -11.26 -14.58 -28.81
C VAL A 236 -12.30 -15.49 -28.13
N ILE A 237 -12.08 -15.85 -26.87
CA ILE A 237 -12.99 -16.70 -26.10
C ILE A 237 -14.37 -16.04 -25.96
N SER A 238 -14.43 -14.73 -25.72
CA SER A 238 -15.69 -14.02 -25.54
C SER A 238 -16.63 -14.09 -26.75
N GLN A 239 -16.08 -14.30 -27.96
CA GLN A 239 -16.85 -14.45 -29.19
C GLN A 239 -17.67 -15.75 -29.23
N LEU A 240 -17.33 -16.72 -28.37
CA LEU A 240 -18.08 -17.97 -28.23
C LEU A 240 -19.39 -17.81 -27.43
N ASN A 241 -19.67 -16.61 -26.88
CA ASN A 241 -20.88 -16.29 -26.10
C ASN A 241 -21.17 -17.29 -24.96
N LEU A 242 -20.11 -17.71 -24.27
CA LEU A 242 -20.20 -18.59 -23.10
C LEU A 242 -20.71 -17.82 -21.88
N ASP A 243 -21.25 -18.55 -20.90
CA ASP A 243 -21.46 -17.95 -19.58
C ASP A 243 -20.11 -17.59 -18.93
N ARG A 244 -20.14 -16.63 -17.98
CA ARG A 244 -18.92 -16.09 -17.38
C ARG A 244 -18.08 -17.13 -16.65
N SER A 245 -18.71 -18.17 -16.08
CA SER A 245 -17.99 -19.23 -15.35
C SER A 245 -17.24 -20.16 -16.31
N MET A 246 -17.89 -20.54 -17.41
CA MET A 246 -17.30 -21.33 -18.48
C MET A 246 -16.21 -20.55 -19.21
N GLU A 247 -16.43 -19.26 -19.47
CA GLU A 247 -15.45 -18.35 -20.08
C GLU A 247 -14.15 -18.32 -19.26
N LEU A 248 -14.24 -18.09 -17.95
CA LEU A 248 -13.09 -18.07 -17.05
C LEU A 248 -12.38 -19.44 -16.96
N SER A 249 -13.16 -20.52 -16.92
CA SER A 249 -12.60 -21.88 -16.91
C SER A 249 -11.84 -22.20 -18.21
N LEU A 250 -12.40 -21.79 -19.36
CA LEU A 250 -11.76 -21.97 -20.66
C LEU A 250 -10.52 -21.09 -20.79
N LEU A 251 -10.58 -19.83 -20.34
CA LEU A 251 -9.43 -18.94 -20.30
C LEU A 251 -8.29 -19.55 -19.49
N ASN A 252 -8.56 -20.05 -18.28
CA ASN A 252 -7.54 -20.70 -17.45
C ASN A 252 -6.91 -21.92 -18.15
N THR A 253 -7.72 -22.69 -18.88
CA THR A 253 -7.24 -23.85 -19.65
C THR A 253 -6.34 -23.43 -20.80
N VAL A 254 -6.76 -22.40 -21.55
CA VAL A 254 -6.02 -21.85 -22.69
C VAL A 254 -4.70 -21.20 -22.22
N CYS A 255 -4.74 -20.43 -21.13
CA CYS A 255 -3.59 -19.75 -20.57
C CYS A 255 -2.59 -20.67 -19.87
N ALA A 256 -2.95 -21.94 -19.62
CA ALA A 256 -2.02 -22.96 -19.17
C ALA A 256 -1.15 -23.51 -20.30
N GLU A 257 -1.52 -23.30 -21.58
CA GLU A 257 -0.71 -23.74 -22.72
C GLU A 257 0.55 -22.86 -22.85
N PRO A 258 1.77 -23.45 -22.88
CA PRO A 258 3.02 -22.68 -22.84
C PRO A 258 3.18 -21.63 -23.93
N LEU A 259 2.65 -21.88 -25.14
CA LEU A 259 2.76 -20.94 -26.27
C LEU A 259 1.76 -19.78 -26.17
N VAL A 260 0.66 -19.95 -25.42
CA VAL A 260 -0.41 -18.95 -25.28
C VAL A 260 -0.23 -18.11 -24.02
N GLN A 261 0.30 -18.69 -22.95
CA GLN A 261 0.49 -18.06 -21.64
C GLN A 261 1.06 -16.63 -21.71
N PRO A 262 2.07 -16.31 -22.56
CA PRO A 262 2.62 -14.95 -22.64
C PRO A 262 1.64 -13.91 -23.20
N SER A 263 0.60 -14.34 -23.91
CA SER A 263 -0.45 -13.48 -24.47
C SER A 263 -1.64 -13.31 -23.53
N CYS A 264 -1.70 -14.02 -22.40
CA CYS A 264 -2.76 -13.91 -21.40
C CYS A 264 -2.48 -12.77 -20.43
N THR A 265 -2.85 -11.55 -20.80
CA THR A 265 -2.58 -10.36 -19.97
C THR A 265 -3.75 -9.98 -19.07
N ARG A 266 -4.97 -10.49 -19.34
CA ARG A 266 -6.19 -10.12 -18.63
C ARG A 266 -7.24 -11.21 -18.59
N ASP A 267 -8.17 -11.08 -17.66
CA ASP A 267 -9.25 -12.03 -17.39
C ASP A 267 -10.64 -11.57 -17.90
N ARG A 268 -10.71 -10.35 -18.43
CA ARG A 268 -11.94 -9.71 -18.92
C ARG A 268 -11.72 -9.01 -20.24
N VAL A 269 -12.78 -8.96 -21.04
CA VAL A 269 -12.82 -8.24 -22.32
C VAL A 269 -12.78 -6.74 -22.08
N ILE A 270 -12.00 -5.99 -22.85
CA ILE A 270 -12.06 -4.53 -22.85
C ILE A 270 -13.32 -4.12 -23.63
N VAL A 271 -14.26 -3.46 -22.95
CA VAL A 271 -15.49 -2.94 -23.59
C VAL A 271 -15.31 -1.50 -24.08
N PHE A 272 -14.39 -0.77 -23.48
CA PHE A 272 -14.05 0.60 -23.86
C PHE A 272 -12.62 0.91 -23.42
N SER A 273 -11.84 1.53 -24.30
CA SER A 273 -10.57 2.14 -23.92
C SER A 273 -10.36 3.41 -24.73
N SER A 274 -10.13 4.52 -24.06
CA SER A 274 -9.88 5.81 -24.72
C SER A 274 -8.97 6.68 -23.85
N PRO A 275 -8.05 7.44 -24.46
CA PRO A 275 -7.48 8.59 -23.78
C PRO A 275 -8.59 9.62 -23.56
N ILE A 276 -8.70 10.10 -22.33
CA ILE A 276 -9.64 11.12 -21.89
C ILE A 276 -8.85 12.41 -21.70
N GLN A 277 -9.29 13.46 -22.37
CA GLN A 277 -8.69 14.79 -22.25
C GLN A 277 -9.78 15.78 -21.87
N PHE A 278 -9.55 16.54 -20.80
CA PHE A 278 -10.53 17.50 -20.27
C PHE A 278 -10.33 18.91 -20.85
N ASP A 279 -9.09 19.26 -21.17
CA ASP A 279 -8.72 20.49 -21.86
C ASP A 279 -7.53 20.26 -22.82
N ASP A 280 -7.36 21.15 -23.80
CA ASP A 280 -6.31 21.04 -24.84
C ASP A 280 -4.87 21.04 -24.27
N THR A 281 -4.70 21.43 -23.01
CA THR A 281 -3.40 21.53 -22.33
C THR A 281 -3.07 20.34 -21.43
N SER A 282 -4.07 19.56 -21.05
CA SER A 282 -3.99 18.44 -20.12
C SER A 282 -3.45 17.20 -20.82
N GLN A 283 -2.60 16.45 -20.12
CA GLN A 283 -2.15 15.17 -20.63
C GLN A 283 -3.35 14.21 -20.72
N PRO A 284 -3.51 13.48 -21.83
CA PRO A 284 -4.60 12.52 -21.96
C PRO A 284 -4.45 11.40 -20.92
N ILE A 285 -5.53 11.14 -20.19
CA ILE A 285 -5.61 10.12 -19.14
C ILE A 285 -6.23 8.85 -19.74
N PRO A 286 -5.57 7.68 -19.68
CA PRO A 286 -6.15 6.45 -20.20
C PRO A 286 -7.31 5.98 -19.30
N LEU A 287 -8.50 5.84 -19.87
CA LEU A 287 -9.63 5.15 -19.24
C LEU A 287 -9.88 3.84 -19.96
N THR A 288 -9.82 2.73 -19.23
CA THR A 288 -10.16 1.39 -19.73
C THR A 288 -11.27 0.81 -18.86
N LEU A 289 -12.32 0.31 -19.52
CA LEU A 289 -13.42 -0.39 -18.90
C LEU A 289 -13.43 -1.84 -19.38
N TYR A 290 -13.59 -2.77 -18.45
CA TYR A 290 -13.72 -4.18 -18.72
C TYR A 290 -15.18 -4.62 -18.67
N ALA A 291 -15.50 -5.72 -19.33
CA ALA A 291 -16.83 -6.32 -19.29
C ALA A 291 -17.23 -6.64 -17.84
N GLY A 292 -18.41 -6.14 -17.44
CA GLY A 292 -18.93 -6.28 -16.08
C GLY A 292 -18.44 -5.24 -15.07
N ASP A 293 -17.57 -4.29 -15.46
CA ASP A 293 -17.27 -3.15 -14.61
C ASP A 293 -18.50 -2.26 -14.43
N GLU A 294 -18.70 -1.77 -13.20
CA GLU A 294 -19.61 -0.66 -12.97
C GLU A 294 -18.89 0.65 -13.27
N VAL A 295 -19.41 1.41 -14.24
CA VAL A 295 -18.78 2.65 -14.71
C VAL A 295 -18.58 3.64 -13.58
N ALA A 296 -19.53 3.72 -12.64
CA ALA A 296 -19.40 4.61 -11.49
C ALA A 296 -18.14 4.32 -10.66
N ASP A 297 -17.78 3.04 -10.46
CA ASP A 297 -16.59 2.65 -9.69
C ASP A 297 -15.31 2.95 -10.46
N ALA A 298 -15.27 2.60 -11.75
CA ALA A 298 -14.11 2.84 -12.60
C ALA A 298 -13.79 4.34 -12.71
N VAL A 299 -14.83 5.16 -12.89
CA VAL A 299 -14.69 6.62 -12.94
C VAL A 299 -14.29 7.20 -11.57
N TYR A 300 -14.78 6.64 -10.47
CA TYR A 300 -14.36 7.05 -9.13
C TYR A 300 -12.89 6.73 -8.87
N GLN A 301 -12.45 5.52 -9.19
CA GLN A 301 -11.04 5.10 -9.06
C GLN A 301 -10.12 5.97 -9.92
N LEU A 302 -10.50 6.22 -11.17
CA LEU A 302 -9.79 7.16 -12.05
C LEU A 302 -9.72 8.55 -11.42
N GLY A 303 -10.83 9.00 -10.83
CA GLY A 303 -10.93 10.26 -10.11
C GLY A 303 -9.96 10.37 -8.94
N GLN A 304 -9.78 9.30 -8.16
CA GLN A 304 -8.82 9.28 -7.05
C GLN A 304 -7.38 9.27 -7.55
N GLN A 305 -7.09 8.52 -8.61
CA GLN A 305 -5.74 8.41 -9.17
C GLN A 305 -5.26 9.73 -9.80
N TYR A 306 -6.16 10.48 -10.44
CA TYR A 306 -5.85 11.70 -11.18
C TYR A 306 -6.44 12.97 -10.56
N ASN A 307 -6.97 12.88 -9.34
CA ASN A 307 -7.58 13.98 -8.58
C ASN A 307 -8.66 14.75 -9.37
N LEU A 308 -9.56 14.03 -10.02
CA LEU A 308 -10.62 14.62 -10.84
C LEU A 308 -11.72 15.22 -9.96
N SER A 309 -12.25 16.38 -10.37
CA SER A 309 -13.38 17.01 -9.69
C SER A 309 -14.66 16.18 -9.81
N MET A 310 -15.60 16.37 -8.89
CA MET A 310 -16.91 15.69 -8.93
C MET A 310 -17.66 15.94 -10.25
N GLU A 311 -17.59 17.16 -10.78
CA GLU A 311 -18.19 17.51 -12.07
C GLU A 311 -17.55 16.76 -13.23
N MET A 312 -16.22 16.64 -13.25
CA MET A 312 -15.49 15.86 -14.26
C MET A 312 -15.88 14.38 -14.20
N ARG A 313 -15.99 13.80 -12.99
CA ARG A 313 -16.43 12.41 -12.80
C ARG A 313 -17.86 12.19 -13.27
N HIS A 314 -18.79 13.07 -12.90
CA HIS A 314 -20.17 13.01 -13.39
C HIS A 314 -20.27 13.18 -14.91
N GLY A 315 -19.48 14.09 -15.49
CA GLY A 315 -19.40 14.28 -16.93
C GLY A 315 -18.95 13.01 -17.65
N LEU A 316 -17.90 12.36 -17.15
CA LEU A 316 -17.43 11.07 -17.69
C LEU A 316 -18.47 9.97 -17.55
N PHE A 317 -19.06 9.80 -16.36
CA PHE A 317 -20.11 8.81 -16.12
C PHE A 317 -21.26 8.98 -17.13
N ASN A 318 -21.77 10.21 -17.29
CA ASN A 318 -22.85 10.50 -18.23
C ASN A 318 -22.46 10.29 -19.71
N ALA A 319 -21.21 10.56 -20.06
CA ALA A 319 -20.71 10.37 -21.43
C ALA A 319 -20.56 8.88 -21.79
N LEU A 320 -20.26 8.03 -20.81
CA LEU A 320 -20.04 6.59 -20.99
C LEU A 320 -21.33 5.79 -20.87
N CYS A 321 -22.18 6.13 -19.91
CA CYS A 321 -23.45 5.46 -19.70
C CYS A 321 -24.40 5.71 -20.89
N ASN A 322 -25.12 4.66 -21.30
CA ASN A 322 -25.98 4.60 -22.48
C ASN A 322 -25.26 4.40 -23.83
N ARG A 323 -23.98 3.99 -23.84
CA ARG A 323 -23.28 3.54 -25.05
C ARG A 323 -23.09 2.03 -25.03
N PRO A 324 -23.84 1.23 -25.82
CA PRO A 324 -23.53 -0.19 -25.98
C PRO A 324 -22.06 -0.37 -26.42
N PRO A 325 -21.31 -1.33 -25.85
CA PRO A 325 -21.72 -2.39 -24.92
C PRO A 325 -21.59 -2.04 -23.42
N ILE A 326 -21.35 -0.77 -23.05
CA ILE A 326 -21.20 -0.33 -21.67
C ILE A 326 -22.55 -0.34 -20.95
N THR A 327 -22.64 -1.06 -19.85
CA THR A 327 -23.84 -1.12 -18.98
C THR A 327 -23.56 -0.44 -17.65
N CYS A 328 -24.40 0.51 -17.27
CA CYS A 328 -24.36 1.15 -15.95
C CYS A 328 -25.57 0.70 -15.14
N THR A 329 -25.34 0.07 -13.99
CA THR A 329 -26.45 -0.37 -13.11
C THR A 329 -26.75 0.65 -12.02
N ARG A 330 -25.81 1.55 -11.72
CA ARG A 330 -25.96 2.60 -10.71
C ARG A 330 -25.23 3.89 -11.04
N GLY A 331 -25.75 4.99 -10.50
CA GLY A 331 -25.22 6.35 -10.73
C GLY A 331 -24.09 6.80 -9.81
N ARG A 332 -23.78 6.03 -8.77
CA ARG A 332 -22.81 6.41 -7.72
C ARG A 332 -21.88 5.24 -7.45
N ALA A 333 -20.60 5.52 -7.20
CA ALA A 333 -19.59 4.51 -6.93
C ALA A 333 -19.81 3.84 -5.57
N LEU A 334 -19.58 2.53 -5.45
CA LEU A 334 -19.60 1.81 -4.19
C LEU A 334 -18.20 1.94 -3.60
N ILE A 335 -18.06 2.77 -2.59
CA ILE A 335 -16.75 3.11 -2.01
C ILE A 335 -16.39 2.19 -0.86
N TYR A 336 -17.38 1.63 -0.17
CA TYR A 336 -17.15 0.77 0.98
C TYR A 336 -18.28 -0.25 1.13
N LYS A 337 -17.91 -1.48 1.47
CA LYS A 337 -18.85 -2.57 1.75
C LYS A 337 -18.33 -3.46 2.86
N ARG A 338 -19.10 -3.64 3.92
CA ARG A 338 -18.75 -4.54 5.03
C ARG A 338 -19.95 -5.33 5.52
N VAL A 339 -19.73 -6.62 5.75
CA VAL A 339 -20.72 -7.49 6.40
C VAL A 339 -20.69 -7.23 7.90
N ILE A 340 -21.84 -6.87 8.47
CA ILE A 340 -21.98 -6.58 9.90
C ILE A 340 -22.44 -7.84 10.62
N THR A 341 -21.70 -8.22 11.66
CA THR A 341 -21.98 -9.36 12.53
C THR A 341 -22.07 -8.92 13.99
N ASP A 342 -22.83 -9.63 14.82
CA ASP A 342 -22.78 -9.45 16.27
C ASP A 342 -21.57 -10.16 16.91
N THR A 343 -21.46 -10.03 18.24
CA THR A 343 -20.44 -10.70 19.07
C THR A 343 -20.58 -12.22 19.12
N GLU A 344 -21.72 -12.77 18.72
CA GLU A 344 -22.01 -14.20 18.66
C GLU A 344 -21.83 -14.78 17.24
N GLY A 345 -21.44 -13.94 16.27
CA GLY A 345 -21.20 -14.31 14.87
C GLY A 345 -22.45 -14.32 13.99
N LYS A 346 -23.61 -13.88 14.48
CA LYS A 346 -24.83 -13.72 13.67
C LYS A 346 -24.62 -12.59 12.67
N THR A 347 -24.91 -12.87 11.40
CA THR A 347 -24.82 -11.88 10.31
C THR A 347 -26.11 -11.09 10.18
N PHE A 348 -26.03 -9.76 10.20
CA PHE A 348 -27.17 -8.87 9.94
C PHE A 348 -27.33 -8.56 8.45
N GLY A 349 -26.23 -8.36 7.74
CA GLY A 349 -26.23 -8.02 6.32
C GLY A 349 -24.98 -7.25 5.92
N ALA A 350 -24.87 -6.89 4.64
CA ALA A 350 -23.82 -5.99 4.17
C ALA A 350 -24.29 -4.53 4.26
N LEU A 351 -23.49 -3.69 4.91
CA LEU A 351 -23.63 -2.25 4.86
C LEU A 351 -22.77 -1.71 3.71
N GLU A 352 -23.38 -0.92 2.85
CA GLU A 352 -22.78 -0.34 1.65
C GLU A 352 -22.77 1.19 1.77
N LEU A 353 -21.64 1.82 1.43
CA LEU A 353 -21.52 3.27 1.29
C LEU A 353 -21.22 3.61 -0.16
N PHE A 354 -21.96 4.59 -0.68
CA PHE A 354 -21.75 5.11 -2.03
C PHE A 354 -21.06 6.48 -2.00
N ASP A 355 -20.40 6.86 -3.09
CA ASP A 355 -19.75 8.17 -3.24
C ASP A 355 -20.72 9.32 -2.94
N GLY A 356 -20.37 10.18 -1.98
CA GLY A 356 -21.20 11.26 -1.45
C GLY A 356 -22.15 10.89 -0.30
N ASP A 357 -22.17 9.64 0.17
CA ASP A 357 -22.92 9.27 1.36
C ASP A 357 -22.18 9.74 2.61
N ASP A 358 -22.94 10.14 3.63
CA ASP A 358 -22.41 10.22 4.99
C ASP A 358 -22.59 8.87 5.68
N ALA A 359 -21.52 8.36 6.27
CA ALA A 359 -21.55 7.08 6.98
C ALA A 359 -22.59 7.07 8.10
N ALA A 360 -22.82 8.21 8.79
CA ALA A 360 -23.80 8.29 9.85
C ALA A 360 -25.22 8.02 9.35
N ASP A 361 -25.59 8.54 8.16
CA ASP A 361 -26.91 8.34 7.58
C ASP A 361 -27.14 6.86 7.27
N ARG A 362 -26.16 6.20 6.62
CA ARG A 362 -26.24 4.79 6.21
C ARG A 362 -26.22 3.84 7.39
N VAL A 363 -25.41 4.13 8.40
CA VAL A 363 -25.39 3.33 9.64
C VAL A 363 -26.71 3.47 10.39
N TYR A 364 -27.33 4.64 10.41
CA TYR A 364 -28.63 4.82 11.07
C TYR A 364 -29.76 4.10 10.34
N GLU A 365 -29.79 4.20 9.01
CA GLU A 365 -30.74 3.47 8.15
C GLU A 365 -30.61 1.95 8.37
N PHE A 366 -29.38 1.43 8.34
CA PHE A 366 -29.08 0.03 8.60
C PHE A 366 -29.48 -0.38 10.03
N ALA A 367 -29.13 0.43 11.03
CA ALA A 367 -29.45 0.15 12.43
C ALA A 367 -30.96 0.06 12.67
N ASN A 368 -31.74 0.95 12.04
CA ASN A 368 -33.20 0.91 12.12
C ASN A 368 -33.78 -0.33 11.41
N ALA A 369 -33.26 -0.69 10.24
CA ALA A 369 -33.72 -1.85 9.49
C ALA A 369 -33.53 -3.17 10.25
N TYR A 370 -32.46 -3.28 11.04
CA TYR A 370 -32.10 -4.48 11.80
C TYR A 370 -32.33 -4.35 13.32
N ASN A 371 -32.96 -3.28 13.79
CA ASN A 371 -33.22 -2.97 15.20
C ASN A 371 -31.96 -3.09 16.10
N LEU A 372 -30.85 -2.52 15.65
CA LEU A 372 -29.60 -2.51 16.42
C LEU A 372 -29.72 -1.63 17.67
N THR A 373 -29.02 -2.00 18.74
CA THR A 373 -28.91 -1.17 19.94
C THR A 373 -28.08 0.08 19.68
N ILE A 374 -28.25 1.13 20.49
CA ILE A 374 -27.48 2.39 20.37
C ILE A 374 -25.97 2.11 20.46
N GLN A 375 -25.55 1.26 21.39
CA GLN A 375 -24.15 0.88 21.57
C GLN A 375 -23.60 0.17 20.33
N MET A 376 -24.36 -0.78 19.76
CA MET A 376 -23.95 -1.48 18.54
C MET A 376 -23.87 -0.52 17.35
N ARG A 377 -24.83 0.40 17.21
CA ARG A 377 -24.83 1.43 16.16
C ARG A 377 -23.60 2.33 16.24
N GLU A 378 -23.27 2.83 17.43
CA GLU A 378 -22.07 3.68 17.62
C GLU A 378 -20.78 2.91 17.34
N ALA A 379 -20.69 1.65 17.77
CA ALA A 379 -19.55 0.78 17.47
C ALA A 379 -19.39 0.54 15.95
N VAL A 380 -20.50 0.26 15.24
CA VAL A 380 -20.50 0.09 13.78
C VAL A 380 -20.07 1.38 13.10
N LEU A 381 -20.59 2.54 13.51
CA LEU A 381 -20.18 3.83 12.95
C LEU A 381 -18.70 4.12 13.17
N ASN A 382 -18.18 3.94 14.39
CA ASN A 382 -16.77 4.15 14.69
C ASN A 382 -15.87 3.26 13.84
N ASN A 383 -16.20 1.96 13.74
CA ASN A 383 -15.42 1.02 12.93
C ASN A 383 -15.40 1.43 11.45
N ILE A 384 -16.56 1.78 10.90
CA ILE A 384 -16.65 2.21 9.50
C ILE A 384 -15.87 3.49 9.28
N CYS A 385 -15.99 4.47 10.16
CA CYS A 385 -15.26 5.73 10.07
C CYS A 385 -13.74 5.53 10.14
N HIS A 386 -13.25 4.60 10.97
CA HIS A 386 -11.85 4.20 10.99
C HIS A 386 -11.42 3.51 9.71
N ASP A 387 -12.19 2.54 9.23
CA ASP A 387 -11.87 1.81 8.00
C ASP A 387 -11.77 2.78 6.80
N ILE A 388 -12.77 3.63 6.58
CA ILE A 388 -12.76 4.56 5.44
C ILE A 388 -11.72 5.67 5.58
N GLN A 389 -11.36 6.05 6.81
CA GLN A 389 -10.26 6.99 7.03
C GLN A 389 -8.91 6.36 6.69
N ASN A 390 -8.69 5.10 7.07
CA ASN A 390 -7.43 4.39 6.81
C ASN A 390 -7.30 3.96 5.35
N ASP A 391 -8.37 3.44 4.75
CA ASP A 391 -8.34 2.83 3.42
C ASP A 391 -8.54 3.88 2.30
N LEU A 392 -9.33 4.92 2.55
CA LEU A 392 -9.76 5.89 1.53
C LEU A 392 -9.43 7.35 1.88
N ASN A 393 -8.89 7.62 3.06
CA ASN A 393 -8.65 8.97 3.59
C ASN A 393 -9.92 9.84 3.62
N ILE A 394 -11.07 9.23 3.93
CA ILE A 394 -12.36 9.92 4.06
C ILE A 394 -12.67 10.09 5.55
N THR A 395 -12.85 11.33 6.01
CA THR A 395 -13.26 11.59 7.40
C THR A 395 -14.77 11.60 7.54
N CYS A 396 -15.31 10.94 8.55
CA CYS A 396 -16.72 11.07 8.90
C CYS A 396 -17.03 12.49 9.37
N SER A 397 -18.09 13.06 8.79
CA SER A 397 -18.48 14.45 9.08
C SER A 397 -19.41 14.55 10.29
N ARG A 398 -20.25 13.52 10.52
CA ARG A 398 -21.33 13.51 11.52
C ARG A 398 -21.37 12.18 12.27
N PHE A 399 -22.13 12.17 13.37
CA PHE A 399 -22.38 10.95 14.15
C PHE A 399 -23.84 10.47 14.10
N ALA A 400 -24.74 11.31 13.61
CA ALA A 400 -26.14 10.98 13.39
C ALA A 400 -26.70 11.72 12.15
N PRO A 401 -27.87 11.27 11.63
CA PRO A 401 -28.55 11.92 10.53
C PRO A 401 -28.93 13.37 10.81
N LEU A 402 -28.94 14.20 9.77
CA LEU A 402 -29.38 15.60 9.89
C LEU A 402 -30.90 15.66 10.03
N ILE A 403 -31.38 16.41 11.02
CA ILE A 403 -32.78 16.82 11.12
C ILE A 403 -32.97 18.17 10.41
N ALA A 404 -32.05 19.11 10.65
CA ALA A 404 -32.14 20.47 10.11
C ALA A 404 -30.74 21.03 9.85
N SER A 405 -30.64 21.92 8.87
CA SER A 405 -29.43 22.71 8.59
C SER A 405 -29.84 24.17 8.46
N ILE A 406 -29.34 25.00 9.38
CA ILE A 406 -29.85 26.37 9.59
C ILE A 406 -28.75 27.36 9.23
N PRO A 407 -28.93 28.21 8.21
CA PRO A 407 -27.91 29.20 7.85
C PRO A 407 -27.82 30.29 8.92
N ILE A 408 -26.60 30.57 9.39
CA ILE A 408 -26.31 31.66 10.33
C ILE A 408 -25.63 32.79 9.59
N GLN A 409 -26.18 33.99 9.68
CA GLN A 409 -25.58 35.20 9.13
C GLN A 409 -24.81 35.93 10.23
N LYS A 410 -23.63 36.48 9.90
CA LYS A 410 -22.86 37.32 10.83
C LYS A 410 -23.45 38.72 10.93
N ASP A 411 -23.82 39.29 9.78
CA ASP A 411 -24.48 40.58 9.64
C ASP A 411 -25.66 40.44 8.67
N ALA A 412 -26.77 41.11 8.95
CA ALA A 412 -27.97 41.08 8.10
C ALA A 412 -27.73 41.63 6.67
N SER A 413 -26.60 42.29 6.44
CA SER A 413 -26.19 42.87 5.15
C SER A 413 -25.27 41.98 4.31
N ASP A 414 -24.76 40.86 4.85
CA ASP A 414 -23.91 39.93 4.10
C ASP A 414 -24.79 38.92 3.33
N PRO A 415 -24.69 38.83 1.99
CA PRO A 415 -25.44 37.84 1.22
C PRO A 415 -25.03 36.39 1.52
N ASN A 416 -23.82 36.16 2.05
CA ASN A 416 -23.34 34.82 2.34
C ASN A 416 -23.46 34.51 3.85
N PRO A 417 -24.02 33.34 4.23
CA PRO A 417 -24.04 32.94 5.63
C PRO A 417 -22.62 32.70 6.14
N LEU A 418 -22.38 33.00 7.42
CA LEU A 418 -21.18 32.62 8.16
C LEU A 418 -20.96 31.10 8.10
N GLY A 419 -22.05 30.33 8.10
CA GLY A 419 -22.07 28.89 7.95
C GLY A 419 -23.44 28.31 8.25
N TYR A 420 -23.52 26.98 8.41
CA TYR A 420 -24.76 26.27 8.72
C TYR A 420 -24.66 25.56 10.07
N VAL A 421 -25.63 25.79 10.95
CA VAL A 421 -25.83 24.99 12.16
C VAL A 421 -26.56 23.72 11.77
N ASN A 422 -25.82 22.62 11.81
CA ASN A 422 -26.28 21.29 11.47
C ASN A 422 -26.79 20.58 12.73
N LEU A 423 -28.11 20.44 12.85
CA LEU A 423 -28.79 19.76 13.96
C LEU A 423 -28.98 18.27 13.62
N GLN A 424 -28.42 17.39 14.45
CA GLN A 424 -28.44 15.94 14.23
C GLN A 424 -29.55 15.24 15.03
N GLN A 425 -29.89 14.01 14.63
CA GLN A 425 -30.94 13.23 15.26
C GLN A 425 -30.63 12.88 16.72
N GLY A 426 -31.50 13.32 17.63
CA GLY A 426 -31.35 13.12 19.07
C GLY A 426 -30.44 14.15 19.76
N GLU A 427 -29.94 15.14 19.02
CA GLU A 427 -29.16 16.27 19.53
C GLU A 427 -30.09 17.42 19.92
N GLU A 428 -29.74 18.18 20.95
CA GLU A 428 -30.43 19.43 21.29
C GLU A 428 -29.80 20.62 20.57
N PRO A 429 -30.55 21.67 20.19
CA PRO A 429 -29.98 22.82 19.49
C PRO A 429 -28.75 23.45 20.16
N VAL A 430 -28.66 23.45 21.49
CA VAL A 430 -27.50 23.98 22.21
C VAL A 430 -26.19 23.23 21.90
N ASP A 431 -26.25 21.92 21.67
CA ASP A 431 -25.05 21.11 21.37
C ASP A 431 -24.56 21.39 19.94
N ALA A 432 -25.49 21.53 19.00
CA ALA A 432 -25.19 21.88 17.61
C ALA A 432 -24.61 23.30 17.50
N VAL A 433 -25.17 24.25 18.26
CA VAL A 433 -24.68 25.63 18.32
C VAL A 433 -23.32 25.71 18.99
N TYR A 434 -23.06 24.93 20.04
CA TYR A 434 -21.74 24.88 20.66
C TYR A 434 -20.67 24.40 19.68
N ARG A 435 -20.92 23.28 18.98
CA ARG A 435 -20.02 22.78 17.93
C ARG A 435 -19.76 23.83 16.85
N PHE A 436 -20.82 24.50 16.37
CA PHE A 436 -20.70 25.59 15.39
C PHE A 436 -19.91 26.79 15.94
N GLY A 437 -20.16 27.17 17.19
CA GLY A 437 -19.48 28.27 17.87
C GLY A 437 -17.99 28.03 18.02
N VAL A 438 -17.59 26.82 18.42
CA VAL A 438 -16.17 26.42 18.48
C VAL A 438 -15.53 26.48 17.10
N GLN A 439 -16.20 25.96 16.06
CA GLN A 439 -15.67 25.98 14.68
C GLN A 439 -15.47 27.40 14.15
N HIS A 440 -16.33 28.34 14.54
CA HIS A 440 -16.33 29.73 14.04
C HIS A 440 -15.79 30.76 15.04
N ASN A 441 -15.18 30.32 16.15
CA ASN A 441 -14.64 31.17 17.22
C ASN A 441 -15.65 32.19 17.77
N LEU A 442 -16.90 31.75 17.98
CA LEU A 442 -17.95 32.57 18.56
C LEU A 442 -17.88 32.57 20.08
N ASP A 443 -18.07 33.74 20.70
CA ASP A 443 -18.15 33.84 22.16
C ASP A 443 -19.46 33.28 22.72
N ALA A 444 -19.53 33.12 24.04
CA ALA A 444 -20.71 32.55 24.71
C ALA A 444 -21.99 33.35 24.48
N THR A 445 -21.90 34.67 24.34
CA THR A 445 -23.08 35.54 24.12
C THR A 445 -23.62 35.41 22.70
N GLN A 446 -22.73 35.29 21.72
CA GLN A 446 -23.07 35.03 20.33
C GLN A 446 -23.71 33.64 20.19
N GLN A 447 -23.13 32.63 20.82
CA GLN A 447 -23.69 31.27 20.85
C GLN A 447 -25.09 31.26 21.51
N GLU A 448 -25.27 31.94 22.64
CA GLU A 448 -26.57 32.03 23.31
C GLU A 448 -27.63 32.70 22.43
N SER A 449 -27.26 33.77 21.72
CA SER A 449 -28.16 34.45 20.78
C SER A 449 -28.62 33.52 19.64
N ILE A 450 -27.69 32.75 19.06
CA ILE A 450 -28.00 31.79 17.99
C ILE A 450 -28.91 30.68 18.51
N TRP A 451 -28.56 30.10 19.66
CA TRP A 451 -29.34 29.03 20.29
C TRP A 451 -30.79 29.46 20.54
N ARG A 452 -31.01 30.61 21.21
CA ARG A 452 -32.36 31.14 21.46
C ARG A 452 -33.14 31.36 20.16
N GLY A 453 -32.49 31.97 19.15
CA GLY A 453 -33.11 32.19 17.84
C GLY A 453 -33.57 30.91 17.16
N ILE A 454 -32.78 29.83 17.24
CA ILE A 454 -33.14 28.52 16.69
C ILE A 454 -34.33 27.91 17.46
N CYS A 455 -34.31 27.97 18.79
CA CYS A 455 -35.38 27.44 19.63
C CYS A 455 -36.72 28.13 19.35
N ASP A 456 -36.72 29.45 19.27
CA ASP A 456 -37.92 30.27 19.04
C ASP A 456 -38.48 30.07 17.62
N ALA A 457 -37.61 30.02 16.61
CA ALA A 457 -38.02 29.93 15.21
C ALA A 457 -38.56 28.54 14.83
N LEU A 458 -37.98 27.47 15.37
CA LEU A 458 -38.30 26.09 14.98
C LEU A 458 -39.19 25.36 15.99
N GLN A 459 -39.56 26.02 17.10
CA GLN A 459 -40.35 25.44 18.19
C GLN A 459 -39.75 24.14 18.74
N PHE A 460 -38.42 24.00 18.71
CA PHE A 460 -37.74 22.85 19.29
C PHE A 460 -37.79 22.92 20.82
N PRO A 461 -37.92 21.77 21.52
CA PRO A 461 -37.88 21.73 22.97
C PRO A 461 -36.44 21.95 23.44
N CYS A 462 -36.04 23.21 23.60
CA CYS A 462 -34.77 23.60 24.20
C CYS A 462 -34.91 23.56 25.73
N THR A 463 -34.45 22.46 26.32
CA THR A 463 -34.51 22.16 27.74
C THR A 463 -33.24 22.55 28.50
N ARG A 464 -32.12 22.74 27.80
CA ARG A 464 -30.80 23.04 28.35
C ARG A 464 -30.20 24.29 27.75
N SER A 465 -29.43 25.00 28.57
CA SER A 465 -28.64 26.18 28.20
C SER A 465 -27.15 25.89 28.01
N ARG A 466 -26.70 24.67 28.30
CA ARG A 466 -25.30 24.23 28.16
C ARG A 466 -25.21 22.98 27.29
N SER A 467 -24.17 22.92 26.47
CA SER A 467 -23.89 21.79 25.57
C SER A 467 -23.45 20.58 26.35
N LEU A 468 -24.23 19.49 26.32
CA LEU A 468 -23.95 18.23 26.99
C LEU A 468 -23.31 17.30 25.98
N VAL A 469 -22.07 16.89 26.24
CA VAL A 469 -21.30 16.05 25.30
C VAL A 469 -21.44 14.58 25.66
N HIS A 470 -21.34 14.26 26.96
CA HIS A 470 -21.37 12.89 27.46
C HIS A 470 -21.93 12.82 28.88
N ILE A 471 -22.54 11.69 29.23
CA ILE A 471 -22.89 11.36 30.63
C ILE A 471 -22.15 10.06 30.95
N ALA A 472 -21.17 10.15 31.86
CA ALA A 472 -20.46 8.98 32.35
C ALA A 472 -21.20 8.40 33.57
N ILE A 473 -21.20 7.07 33.71
CA ILE A 473 -21.66 6.41 34.93
C ILE A 473 -20.42 6.14 35.80
N LEU A 474 -20.24 6.93 36.84
CA LEU A 474 -19.10 6.86 37.76
C LEU A 474 -19.62 6.56 39.18
N ASP A 475 -19.15 5.49 39.80
CA ASP A 475 -19.62 5.05 41.13
C ASP A 475 -21.16 4.94 41.23
N ASN A 476 -21.80 4.41 40.18
CA ASN A 476 -23.26 4.32 40.00
C ASN A 476 -24.01 5.66 39.94
N GLU A 477 -23.31 6.79 39.77
CA GLU A 477 -23.89 8.12 39.59
C GLU A 477 -23.68 8.60 38.15
N GLN A 478 -24.66 9.36 37.64
CA GLN A 478 -24.56 9.99 36.33
C GLN A 478 -23.82 11.32 36.46
N VAL A 479 -22.65 11.40 35.84
CA VAL A 479 -21.81 12.59 35.83
C VAL A 479 -21.84 13.21 34.43
N PRO A 480 -22.49 14.37 34.24
CA PRO A 480 -22.53 15.05 32.95
C PRO A 480 -21.20 15.75 32.66
N PHE A 481 -20.76 15.67 31.40
CA PHE A 481 -19.62 16.41 30.86
C PHE A 481 -20.13 17.40 29.82
N PHE A 482 -19.95 18.69 30.12
CA PHE A 482 -20.35 19.77 29.22
C PHE A 482 -19.20 20.16 28.29
N GLY A 483 -19.54 20.70 27.12
CA GLY A 483 -18.56 21.00 26.07
C GLY A 483 -17.57 22.10 26.45
N ASP A 484 -17.99 23.02 27.32
CA ASP A 484 -17.23 24.17 27.82
C ASP A 484 -16.37 23.85 29.06
N GLU A 485 -16.37 22.60 29.52
CA GLU A 485 -15.60 22.14 30.67
C GLU A 485 -14.40 21.28 30.25
N GLU A 486 -13.32 21.36 31.03
CA GLU A 486 -12.22 20.40 30.90
C GLU A 486 -12.55 19.15 31.72
N PRO A 487 -12.55 17.94 31.12
CA PRO A 487 -12.82 16.69 31.85
C PRO A 487 -11.97 16.47 33.10
N ALA A 488 -10.71 16.92 33.10
CA ALA A 488 -9.84 16.87 34.28
C ALA A 488 -10.41 17.66 35.49
N ASP A 489 -11.05 18.82 35.25
CA ASP A 489 -11.66 19.65 36.30
C ASP A 489 -12.89 18.96 36.90
N VAL A 490 -13.75 18.42 36.04
CA VAL A 490 -14.97 17.71 36.45
C VAL A 490 -14.61 16.51 37.32
N LEU A 491 -13.61 15.72 36.91
CA LEU A 491 -13.13 14.56 37.65
C LEU A 491 -12.41 14.93 38.95
N TYR A 492 -11.71 16.06 38.99
CA TYR A 492 -11.12 16.56 40.23
C TYR A 492 -12.20 16.86 41.26
N TRP A 493 -13.23 17.62 40.87
CA TRP A 493 -14.32 17.97 41.77
C TRP A 493 -15.09 16.73 42.25
N PHE A 494 -15.50 15.87 41.32
CA PHE A 494 -16.23 14.64 41.64
C PHE A 494 -15.38 13.69 42.50
N GLY A 495 -14.13 13.44 42.09
CA GLY A 495 -13.22 12.56 42.80
C GLY A 495 -12.88 13.08 44.21
N THR A 496 -12.78 14.40 44.41
CA THR A 496 -12.57 14.98 45.76
C THR A 496 -13.76 14.71 46.66
N GLN A 497 -14.99 14.82 46.16
CA GLN A 497 -16.21 14.48 46.93
C GLN A 497 -16.28 12.99 47.27
N LYS A 498 -15.80 12.12 46.37
CA LYS A 498 -15.77 10.67 46.55
C LYS A 498 -14.49 10.15 47.21
N ASN A 499 -13.59 11.04 47.64
CA ASN A 499 -12.29 10.71 48.24
C ASN A 499 -11.43 9.78 47.35
N TRP A 500 -11.49 9.97 46.03
CA TRP A 500 -10.68 9.23 45.07
C TRP A 500 -9.21 9.67 45.15
N SER A 501 -8.31 8.70 45.06
CA SER A 501 -6.89 8.97 44.88
C SER A 501 -6.62 9.65 43.52
N PHE A 502 -5.49 10.35 43.43
CA PHE A 502 -4.98 10.92 42.18
C PHE A 502 -4.98 9.90 41.04
N HIS A 503 -4.49 8.69 41.30
CA HIS A 503 -4.40 7.62 40.31
C HIS A 503 -5.77 7.16 39.82
N GLN A 504 -6.76 7.03 40.71
CA GLN A 504 -8.12 6.67 40.29
C GLN A 504 -8.72 7.72 39.36
N ARG A 505 -8.49 9.02 39.65
CA ARG A 505 -8.95 10.10 38.76
C ARG A 505 -8.27 10.05 37.39
N GLN A 506 -6.96 9.84 37.36
CA GLN A 506 -6.21 9.74 36.10
C GLN A 506 -6.62 8.53 35.27
N ASP A 507 -6.81 7.36 35.90
CA ASP A 507 -7.22 6.14 35.20
C ASP A 507 -8.63 6.31 34.57
N VAL A 508 -9.55 7.00 35.25
CA VAL A 508 -10.87 7.35 34.70
C VAL A 508 -10.76 8.41 33.60
N LEU A 509 -9.90 9.43 33.77
CA LEU A 509 -9.66 10.45 32.75
C LEU A 509 -9.15 9.81 31.45
N HIS A 510 -8.18 8.90 31.52
CA HIS A 510 -7.67 8.16 30.35
C HIS A 510 -8.77 7.40 29.63
N GLN A 511 -9.64 6.70 30.37
CA GLN A 511 -10.76 5.96 29.77
C GLN A 511 -11.74 6.90 29.06
N LEU A 512 -12.11 8.02 29.70
CA LEU A 512 -13.07 8.98 29.15
C LEU A 512 -12.52 9.69 27.91
N CYS A 513 -11.24 10.07 27.92
CA CYS A 513 -10.60 10.77 26.80
C CYS A 513 -10.29 9.86 25.60
N GLN A 514 -10.40 8.54 25.77
CA GLN A 514 -10.31 7.56 24.68
C GLN A 514 -11.67 7.20 24.08
N ILE A 515 -12.78 7.69 24.65
CA ILE A 515 -14.10 7.47 24.06
C ILE A 515 -14.18 8.25 22.75
N GLU A 516 -14.55 7.54 21.69
CA GLU A 516 -14.70 8.10 20.36
C GLU A 516 -16.14 8.01 19.86
N ARG A 517 -16.51 8.95 18.99
CA ARG A 517 -17.75 8.93 18.24
C ARG A 517 -17.50 9.43 16.80
N ALA A 518 -17.86 8.61 15.83
CA ALA A 518 -17.52 8.76 14.42
C ALA A 518 -16.00 8.92 14.18
N ALA A 519 -15.19 8.08 14.84
CA ALA A 519 -13.72 8.10 14.80
C ALA A 519 -13.07 9.45 15.20
N LYS A 520 -13.75 10.20 16.06
CA LYS A 520 -13.25 11.43 16.67
C LYS A 520 -13.36 11.36 18.19
N PRO A 521 -12.43 11.97 18.96
CA PRO A 521 -12.56 12.06 20.41
C PRO A 521 -13.91 12.68 20.79
N LEU A 522 -14.66 11.99 21.65
CA LEU A 522 -15.97 12.47 22.09
C LEU A 522 -15.81 13.67 23.03
N LEU A 523 -14.86 13.60 23.96
CA LEU A 523 -14.54 14.66 24.91
C LEU A 523 -13.31 15.44 24.45
N ASN A 524 -13.35 16.76 24.62
CA ASN A 524 -12.22 17.64 24.33
C ASN A 524 -11.27 17.70 25.53
N CYS A 525 -10.45 16.66 25.69
CA CYS A 525 -9.47 16.62 26.76
C CYS A 525 -8.20 17.37 26.37
N THR A 526 -8.04 18.60 26.85
CA THR A 526 -6.92 19.47 26.45
C THR A 526 -5.74 19.40 27.40
N ARG A 527 -5.94 18.87 28.62
CA ARG A 527 -4.90 18.74 29.65
C ARG A 527 -5.20 17.62 30.63
N SER A 528 -4.17 17.19 31.35
CA SER A 528 -4.25 16.11 32.33
C SER A 528 -4.44 16.58 33.77
N GLU A 529 -3.98 17.79 34.06
CA GLU A 529 -3.96 18.43 35.37
C GLU A 529 -5.25 19.20 35.56
N ALA A 530 -5.92 19.07 36.70
CA ALA A 530 -7.11 19.86 37.00
C ALA A 530 -6.74 21.31 37.38
N ARG A 531 -7.61 22.27 37.08
CA ARG A 531 -7.46 23.67 37.46
C ARG A 531 -8.03 23.85 38.86
N LEU A 532 -7.17 24.21 39.79
CA LEU A 532 -7.53 24.39 41.20
C LEU A 532 -8.00 25.81 41.50
N PHE A 533 -7.46 26.79 40.77
CA PHE A 533 -7.76 28.20 40.98
C PHE A 533 -7.68 28.97 39.67
N HIS A 534 -8.58 29.94 39.51
CA HIS A 534 -8.59 30.87 38.38
C HIS A 534 -8.96 32.27 38.86
N LEU A 535 -8.19 33.28 38.45
CA LEU A 535 -8.45 34.68 38.76
C LEU A 535 -8.13 35.57 37.55
N PRO A 536 -9.13 36.23 36.93
CA PRO A 536 -8.85 37.27 35.96
C PRO A 536 -8.25 38.48 36.67
N VAL A 537 -7.01 38.81 36.34
CA VAL A 537 -6.32 39.99 36.88
C VAL A 537 -6.54 41.14 35.89
N MET A 538 -7.14 42.21 36.39
CA MET A 538 -7.50 43.39 35.60
C MET A 538 -6.46 44.49 35.80
N GLU A 539 -6.06 45.16 34.72
CA GLU A 539 -5.22 46.37 34.78
C GLU A 539 -6.07 47.61 35.06
N THR A 540 -7.25 47.69 34.46
CA THR A 540 -8.27 48.72 34.67
C THR A 540 -9.66 48.08 34.78
N GLU A 541 -10.72 48.84 35.04
CA GLU A 541 -12.11 48.30 35.12
C GLU A 541 -12.54 47.56 33.84
N THR A 542 -11.94 47.88 32.69
CA THR A 542 -12.30 47.33 31.39
C THR A 542 -11.17 46.53 30.73
N GLU A 543 -9.92 46.69 31.16
CA GLU A 543 -8.77 46.05 30.53
C GLU A 543 -8.24 44.90 31.39
N LYS A 544 -8.26 43.69 30.81
CA LYS A 544 -7.73 42.48 31.44
C LYS A 544 -6.23 42.39 31.21
N LEU A 545 -5.45 42.38 32.29
CA LEU A 545 -4.00 42.18 32.24
C LEU A 545 -3.64 40.74 31.87
N GLY A 546 -4.33 39.77 32.48
CA GLY A 546 -4.10 38.35 32.28
C GLY A 546 -5.02 37.48 33.13
N THR A 547 -4.91 36.15 32.99
CA THR A 547 -5.54 35.20 33.92
C THR A 547 -4.45 34.51 34.71
N LEU A 548 -4.58 34.51 36.03
CA LEU A 548 -3.79 33.67 36.91
C LEU A 548 -4.51 32.33 37.09
N GLU A 549 -3.89 31.24 36.67
CA GLU A 549 -4.44 29.88 36.78
C GLU A 549 -3.43 28.98 37.48
N VAL A 550 -3.90 28.27 38.50
CA VAL A 550 -3.09 27.27 39.22
C VAL A 550 -3.67 25.90 38.94
N PHE A 551 -2.84 25.03 38.38
CA PHE A 551 -3.18 23.64 38.09
C PHE A 551 -2.69 22.71 39.21
N GLU A 552 -3.25 21.51 39.24
CA GLU A 552 -2.84 20.44 40.13
C GLU A 552 -1.33 20.19 39.99
N ASP A 553 -0.64 19.96 41.12
CA ASP A 553 0.81 19.76 41.22
C ASP A 553 1.72 20.94 40.89
N GLN A 554 1.16 22.13 40.70
CA GLN A 554 1.93 23.37 40.68
C GLN A 554 2.06 23.97 42.09
N GLU A 555 3.22 24.55 42.38
CA GLU A 555 3.39 25.38 43.59
C GLU A 555 2.76 26.76 43.33
N PRO A 556 1.70 27.16 44.07
CA PRO A 556 0.97 28.38 43.72
C PRO A 556 1.82 29.65 43.80
N VAL A 557 2.79 29.72 44.73
CA VAL A 557 3.69 30.89 44.83
C VAL A 557 4.60 31.04 43.61
N ASP A 558 5.02 29.95 42.98
CA ASP A 558 5.83 30.00 41.76
C ASP A 558 5.01 30.49 40.56
N VAL A 559 3.76 30.05 40.48
CA VAL A 559 2.82 30.47 39.43
C VAL A 559 2.51 31.96 39.55
N VAL A 560 2.25 32.44 40.77
CA VAL A 560 2.07 33.87 41.04
C VAL A 560 3.32 34.66 40.66
N TYR A 561 4.51 34.17 41.04
CA TYR A 561 5.76 34.81 40.66
C TYR A 561 5.95 34.86 39.13
N ALA A 562 5.70 33.77 38.43
CA ALA A 562 5.81 33.70 36.97
C ALA A 562 4.82 34.65 36.28
N PHE A 563 3.59 34.76 36.80
CA PHE A 563 2.61 35.73 36.33
C PHE A 563 3.11 37.17 36.53
N MET A 564 3.63 37.47 37.72
CA MET A 564 4.16 38.79 38.01
C MET A 564 5.38 39.15 37.16
N ASP A 565 6.26 38.19 36.86
CA ASP A 565 7.44 38.42 36.02
C ASP A 565 7.07 38.64 34.56
N LYS A 566 6.07 37.91 34.06
CA LYS A 566 5.52 38.12 32.73
C LYS A 566 4.89 39.51 32.55
N HIS A 567 4.27 40.04 33.60
CA HIS A 567 3.55 41.32 33.58
C HIS A 567 4.28 42.48 34.29
N ASP A 568 5.50 42.25 34.75
CA ASP A 568 6.39 43.21 35.44
C ASP A 568 5.79 43.91 36.68
N LEU A 569 5.14 43.13 37.56
CA LEU A 569 4.33 43.61 38.69
C LEU A 569 5.07 43.68 40.05
N PHE A 570 6.40 43.66 40.09
CA PHE A 570 7.15 43.49 41.34
C PHE A 570 7.20 44.72 42.25
N GLN A 571 7.09 45.93 41.70
CA GLN A 571 7.09 47.20 42.45
C GLN A 571 5.68 47.78 42.64
N THR A 572 4.62 47.09 42.22
CA THR A 572 3.23 47.55 42.34
C THR A 572 2.60 47.12 43.67
N ALA A 573 3.30 47.26 44.79
CA ALA A 573 2.71 47.01 46.11
C ALA A 573 1.47 47.90 46.28
N PRO A 574 0.28 47.36 46.63
CA PRO A 574 0.02 46.09 47.33
C PRO A 574 -0.37 44.87 46.47
N ILE A 575 -0.31 44.94 45.12
CA ILE A 575 -0.82 43.89 44.22
C ILE A 575 -0.09 42.56 44.41
N ASN A 576 1.25 42.55 44.51
CA ASN A 576 2.06 41.34 44.75
C ASN A 576 1.56 40.54 45.96
N THR A 577 1.58 41.18 47.14
CA THR A 577 1.17 40.54 48.40
C THR A 577 -0.29 40.10 48.36
N SER A 578 -1.14 40.87 47.67
CA SER A 578 -2.55 40.53 47.49
C SER A 578 -2.73 39.27 46.63
N LEU A 579 -2.02 39.15 45.50
CA LEU A 579 -2.12 37.97 44.63
C LEU A 579 -1.63 36.70 45.33
N ILE A 580 -0.51 36.77 46.06
CA ILE A 580 -0.01 35.62 46.84
C ILE A 580 -1.02 35.25 47.92
N ASN A 581 -1.52 36.21 48.70
CA ASN A 581 -2.47 35.94 49.79
C ASN A 581 -3.79 35.36 49.26
N ILE A 582 -4.34 35.93 48.19
CA ILE A 582 -5.59 35.44 47.57
C ILE A 582 -5.38 34.02 47.05
N THR A 583 -4.28 33.76 46.35
CA THR A 583 -3.99 32.43 45.79
C THR A 583 -3.76 31.40 46.89
N CYS A 584 -2.90 31.68 47.87
CA CYS A 584 -2.59 30.75 48.96
C CYS A 584 -3.74 30.55 49.97
N SER A 585 -4.73 31.45 49.99
CA SER A 585 -5.97 31.24 50.77
C SER A 585 -6.93 30.27 50.09
N ASN A 586 -6.84 30.10 48.76
CA ASN A 586 -7.70 29.20 48.00
C ASN A 586 -7.01 27.87 47.64
N VAL A 587 -5.69 27.88 47.45
CA VAL A 587 -4.88 26.69 47.14
C VAL A 587 -3.75 26.58 48.15
N HIS A 588 -3.51 25.38 48.67
CA HIS A 588 -2.45 25.17 49.65
C HIS A 588 -1.07 25.44 49.05
N CYS A 589 -0.36 26.43 49.61
CA CYS A 589 1.05 26.71 49.29
C CYS A 589 1.96 25.91 50.21
N VAL A 590 2.88 25.13 49.65
CA VAL A 590 3.84 24.33 50.44
C VAL A 590 4.94 25.23 51.00
N ARG A 591 5.23 26.34 50.31
CA ARG A 591 6.27 27.31 50.71
C ARG A 591 5.86 28.76 50.48
N ASN A 592 6.51 29.64 51.24
CA ASN A 592 6.26 31.08 51.18
C ASN A 592 7.21 31.82 50.23
N ARG A 593 8.36 31.23 49.89
CA ARG A 593 9.33 31.81 48.96
C ARG A 593 9.14 31.19 47.58
N PRO A 594 8.93 31.98 46.50
CA PRO A 594 8.81 31.46 45.16
C PRO A 594 10.18 31.05 44.61
N ARG A 595 10.16 30.16 43.63
CA ARG A 595 11.29 29.72 42.83
C ARG A 595 10.92 29.96 41.38
N ARG A 596 11.94 30.25 40.58
CA ARG A 596 11.75 30.51 39.16
C ARG A 596 11.51 29.19 38.43
N ILE A 597 10.40 29.11 37.69
CA ILE A 597 10.19 28.07 36.69
C ILE A 597 11.15 28.38 35.54
N LEU A 598 12.13 27.52 35.29
CA LEU A 598 13.16 27.78 34.27
C LEU A 598 12.62 27.54 32.86
N PHE A 599 11.84 26.47 32.71
CA PHE A 599 11.15 26.11 31.48
C PHE A 599 10.02 25.10 31.78
N SER A 600 9.14 24.93 30.80
CA SER A 600 8.10 23.90 30.81
C SER A 600 8.29 22.98 29.62
N LEU A 601 8.12 21.67 29.81
CA LEU A 601 8.06 20.68 28.76
C LEU A 601 6.62 20.14 28.64
N GLN A 602 6.27 19.63 27.48
CA GLN A 602 5.02 18.94 27.25
C GLN A 602 5.32 17.49 26.85
N ALA A 603 4.68 16.55 27.54
CA ALA A 603 4.78 15.12 27.25
C ALA A 603 3.37 14.58 26.99
N THR A 604 3.18 13.84 25.91
CA THR A 604 1.88 13.22 25.63
C THR A 604 1.90 11.77 26.07
N TYR A 605 0.90 11.36 26.85
CA TYR A 605 0.76 10.00 27.35
C TYR A 605 -0.70 9.59 27.31
N MET A 606 -0.98 8.41 26.72
CA MET A 606 -2.35 7.91 26.50
C MET A 606 -3.28 8.92 25.80
N GLY A 607 -2.73 9.71 24.87
CA GLY A 607 -3.47 10.74 24.13
C GLY A 607 -3.65 12.06 24.88
N LEU A 608 -3.22 12.16 26.14
CA LEU A 608 -3.34 13.38 26.94
C LEU A 608 -2.00 14.12 27.06
N PRO A 609 -2.01 15.46 26.92
CA PRO A 609 -0.83 16.26 27.19
C PRO A 609 -0.66 16.50 28.69
N TYR A 610 0.56 16.29 29.17
CA TYR A 610 1.03 16.58 30.51
C TYR A 610 2.10 17.66 30.45
N LYS A 611 2.07 18.60 31.40
CA LYS A 611 3.04 19.68 31.53
C LYS A 611 4.05 19.35 32.63
N ILE A 612 5.33 19.49 32.28
CA ILE A 612 6.45 19.29 33.21
C ILE A 612 7.13 20.62 33.43
N GLU A 613 6.92 21.22 34.59
CA GLU A 613 7.65 22.43 34.98
C GLU A 613 8.92 22.07 35.73
N TYR A 614 10.05 22.61 35.25
CA TYR A 614 11.32 22.47 35.93
C TYR A 614 11.58 23.69 36.81
N THR A 615 11.51 23.46 38.11
CA THR A 615 11.94 24.39 39.17
C THR A 615 13.24 23.88 39.77
N PRO A 616 14.27 24.73 39.96
CA PRO A 616 15.53 24.29 40.52
C PRO A 616 15.35 23.79 41.97
N PRO A 617 16.11 22.77 42.39
CA PRO A 617 16.11 22.31 43.77
C PRO A 617 16.92 23.26 44.67
N GLU A 618 16.85 23.03 45.98
CA GLU A 618 17.83 23.63 46.91
C GLU A 618 19.21 22.97 46.74
N ASP A 619 19.24 21.63 46.65
CA ASP A 619 20.45 20.86 46.40
C ASP A 619 20.35 20.07 45.09
N GLU A 620 21.40 20.11 44.27
CA GLU A 620 21.46 19.35 42.99
C GLU A 620 21.53 17.83 43.21
N TRP A 621 21.89 17.38 44.41
CA TRP A 621 22.03 15.97 44.77
C TRP A 621 21.11 15.61 45.93
N ILE A 622 20.16 14.71 45.67
CA ILE A 622 19.28 14.15 46.70
C ILE A 622 19.93 12.88 47.21
N CYS A 623 20.24 12.85 48.51
CA CYS A 623 20.88 11.70 49.12
C CYS A 623 20.00 11.05 50.19
N THR A 624 19.71 9.77 50.01
CA THR A 624 18.95 8.94 50.97
C THR A 624 19.86 7.95 51.68
N GLU A 625 19.69 7.79 52.99
CA GLU A 625 20.36 6.73 53.75
C GLU A 625 19.66 5.38 53.51
N THR A 626 20.43 4.36 53.18
CA THR A 626 19.97 2.97 53.00
C THR A 626 20.77 2.05 53.92
N GLU A 627 20.26 0.83 54.16
CA GLU A 627 20.95 -0.20 54.97
C GLU A 627 22.37 -0.53 54.45
N HIS A 628 22.67 -0.18 53.19
CA HIS A 628 23.97 -0.39 52.54
C HIS A 628 24.78 0.90 52.32
N GLY A 629 24.37 2.04 52.92
CA GLY A 629 25.09 3.32 52.85
C GLY A 629 24.26 4.48 52.29
N LYS A 630 24.90 5.63 52.05
CA LYS A 630 24.27 6.83 51.49
C LYS A 630 24.21 6.73 49.96
N LYS A 631 23.00 6.61 49.39
CA LYS A 631 22.77 6.66 47.95
C LYS A 631 22.42 8.09 47.55
N CYS A 632 23.23 8.72 46.72
CA CYS A 632 22.97 10.04 46.17
C CYS A 632 22.57 9.93 44.70
N GLU A 633 21.47 10.57 44.34
CA GLU A 633 20.99 10.71 42.96
C GLU A 633 20.87 12.19 42.61
N HIS A 634 21.18 12.53 41.36
CA HIS A 634 21.06 13.90 40.91
C HIS A 634 19.58 14.27 40.71
N TYR A 635 19.23 15.52 40.97
CA TYR A 635 17.84 15.98 41.07
C TYR A 635 17.02 15.72 39.80
N VAL A 636 17.64 15.83 38.62
CA VAL A 636 16.95 15.58 37.35
C VAL A 636 16.44 14.13 37.27
N GLU A 637 17.24 13.18 37.73
CA GLU A 637 16.92 11.76 37.77
C GLU A 637 15.82 11.48 38.77
N ALA A 638 15.96 12.01 39.99
CA ALA A 638 14.93 11.90 41.03
C ALA A 638 13.58 12.49 40.57
N ARG A 639 13.61 13.69 39.96
CA ARG A 639 12.43 14.39 39.44
C ARG A 639 11.78 13.61 38.30
N SER A 640 12.58 13.08 37.37
CA SER A 640 12.08 12.26 36.25
C SER A 640 11.43 10.97 36.76
N ALA A 641 12.05 10.28 37.72
CA ALA A 641 11.51 9.06 38.30
C ALA A 641 10.21 9.33 39.07
N SER A 642 10.18 10.38 39.90
CA SER A 642 8.98 10.79 40.64
C SER A 642 7.84 11.19 39.71
N TYR A 643 8.13 11.96 38.66
CA TYR A 643 7.15 12.37 37.66
C TYR A 643 6.55 11.15 36.94
N CYS A 644 7.40 10.24 36.44
CA CYS A 644 6.95 9.04 35.75
C CYS A 644 6.18 8.08 36.67
N ALA A 645 6.62 7.92 37.92
CA ALA A 645 5.92 7.11 38.91
C ALA A 645 4.52 7.65 39.26
N LYS A 646 4.30 8.95 39.10
CA LYS A 646 3.00 9.58 39.32
C LYS A 646 2.10 9.51 38.08
N TYR A 647 2.60 9.95 36.92
CA TYR A 647 1.79 10.20 35.74
C TYR A 647 1.82 9.08 34.69
N MET A 648 2.91 8.31 34.61
CA MET A 648 3.19 7.36 33.51
C MET A 648 3.62 5.99 34.05
N ARG A 649 2.88 5.48 35.03
CA ARG A 649 3.21 4.27 35.81
C ARG A 649 3.49 3.02 34.97
N THR A 650 2.78 2.87 33.86
CA THR A 650 2.89 1.68 32.99
C THR A 650 3.91 1.87 31.86
N TRP A 651 4.69 2.95 31.85
CA TRP A 651 5.72 3.20 30.83
C TRP A 651 7.14 3.06 31.40
N PRO A 652 7.79 1.89 31.24
CA PRO A 652 9.08 1.61 31.88
C PRO A 652 10.21 2.56 31.49
N ASN A 653 10.22 3.04 30.24
CA ASN A 653 11.28 3.89 29.69
C ASN A 653 11.08 5.38 29.99
N CYS A 654 9.99 5.75 30.68
CA CYS A 654 9.66 7.14 30.95
C CYS A 654 10.79 7.88 31.70
N PRO A 655 11.36 7.37 32.81
CA PRO A 655 12.37 8.12 33.57
C PRO A 655 13.60 8.50 32.74
N GLU A 656 14.07 7.58 31.89
CA GLU A 656 15.23 7.84 31.02
C GLU A 656 14.93 8.92 29.98
N ILE A 657 13.79 8.83 29.31
CA ILE A 657 13.37 9.79 28.27
C ILE A 657 13.18 11.19 28.88
N ILE A 658 12.45 11.27 29.99
CA ILE A 658 12.18 12.55 30.66
C ILE A 658 13.48 13.14 31.23
N SER A 659 14.34 12.33 31.85
CA SER A 659 15.64 12.81 32.36
C SER A 659 16.50 13.40 31.24
N LYS A 660 16.59 12.72 30.08
CA LYS A 660 17.32 13.21 28.92
C LYS A 660 16.74 14.52 28.39
N ALA A 661 15.41 14.63 28.31
CA ALA A 661 14.74 15.85 27.87
C ALA A 661 15.00 17.01 28.83
N LEU A 662 14.89 16.78 30.14
CA LEU A 662 15.17 17.80 31.15
C LEU A 662 16.61 18.29 31.09
N ARG A 663 17.61 17.40 30.97
CA ARG A 663 19.03 17.79 30.80
C ARG A 663 19.25 18.64 29.56
N THR A 664 18.70 18.20 28.42
CA THR A 664 18.84 18.94 27.16
C THR A 664 18.26 20.35 27.27
N HIS A 665 17.09 20.50 27.88
CA HIS A 665 16.47 21.80 28.06
C HIS A 665 17.15 22.66 29.13
N LEU A 666 17.77 22.04 30.15
CA LEU A 666 18.65 22.75 31.08
C LEU A 666 19.85 23.35 30.35
N ASP A 667 20.52 22.60 29.47
CA ASP A 667 21.65 23.12 28.70
C ASP A 667 21.23 24.31 27.80
N ILE A 668 20.07 24.19 27.14
CA ILE A 668 19.48 25.27 26.34
C ILE A 668 19.17 26.50 27.20
N TYR A 669 18.54 26.28 28.35
CA TYR A 669 18.20 27.34 29.30
C TYR A 669 19.47 28.02 29.81
N GLU A 670 20.49 27.27 30.24
CA GLU A 670 21.75 27.84 30.72
C GLU A 670 22.42 28.69 29.63
N ALA A 671 22.51 28.19 28.40
CA ALA A 671 23.07 28.94 27.27
C ALA A 671 22.28 30.22 26.95
N ALA A 672 20.95 30.21 27.10
CA ALA A 672 20.12 31.39 26.95
C ALA A 672 20.30 32.38 28.12
N MET A 673 20.30 31.88 29.36
CA MET A 673 20.47 32.65 30.59
C MET A 673 21.80 33.42 30.60
N TRP A 674 22.90 32.81 30.17
CA TRP A 674 24.19 33.49 30.08
C TRP A 674 24.25 34.57 28.99
N ARG A 675 23.43 34.46 27.93
CA ARG A 675 23.27 35.51 26.91
C ARG A 675 22.30 36.60 27.37
N GLY A 676 21.36 36.25 28.25
CA GLY A 676 20.34 37.14 28.78
C GLY A 676 20.87 38.28 29.66
N LYS A 677 20.05 39.31 29.79
CA LYS A 677 20.31 40.48 30.64
C LYS A 677 19.79 40.32 32.08
N ASP A 678 19.02 39.27 32.36
CA ASP A 678 18.44 39.03 33.69
C ASP A 678 19.51 38.66 34.73
N LEU A 679 19.76 39.58 35.67
CA LEU A 679 20.75 39.43 36.73
C LEU A 679 20.33 38.42 37.80
N TYR A 680 19.02 38.33 38.12
CA TYR A 680 18.54 37.35 39.09
C TYR A 680 18.67 35.94 38.53
N ALA A 681 18.38 35.74 37.24
CA ALA A 681 18.57 34.46 36.57
C ALA A 681 20.02 33.95 36.68
N LYS A 682 21.01 34.84 36.52
CA LYS A 682 22.45 34.51 36.61
C LYS A 682 22.86 34.02 38.00
N LEU A 683 22.26 34.58 39.05
CA LEU A 683 22.48 34.13 40.43
C LEU A 683 21.57 32.93 40.80
N GLY A 684 20.62 32.56 39.95
CA GLY A 684 19.63 31.51 40.27
C GLY A 684 18.59 31.97 41.30
N LEU A 685 18.34 33.27 41.38
CA LEU A 685 17.43 33.90 42.34
C LEU A 685 16.17 34.43 41.66
N VAL A 686 15.22 34.85 42.51
CA VAL A 686 13.99 35.53 42.14
C VAL A 686 14.01 36.99 42.59
N LYS A 687 13.27 37.86 41.90
CA LYS A 687 13.07 39.26 42.32
C LYS A 687 12.50 39.29 43.75
N GLY A 688 13.08 40.12 44.61
CA GLY A 688 12.74 40.16 46.05
C GLY A 688 13.64 39.31 46.96
N ALA A 689 14.72 38.70 46.42
CA ALA A 689 15.76 38.05 47.22
C ALA A 689 16.43 39.04 48.21
N THR A 690 16.82 38.60 49.39
CA THR A 690 17.51 39.41 50.40
C THR A 690 18.98 39.62 50.04
N SER A 691 19.64 40.59 50.69
CA SER A 691 21.09 40.83 50.50
C SER A 691 21.92 39.58 50.80
N ASP A 692 21.57 38.86 51.88
CA ASP A 692 22.23 37.64 52.32
C ASP A 692 22.02 36.49 51.31
N GLU A 693 20.82 36.36 50.74
CA GLU A 693 20.52 35.38 49.69
C GLU A 693 21.34 35.65 48.42
N ILE A 694 21.51 36.93 48.07
CA ILE A 694 22.32 37.37 46.92
C ILE A 694 23.81 37.06 47.14
N GLU A 695 24.34 37.37 48.32
CA GLU A 695 25.72 37.08 48.69
C GLU A 695 26.00 35.57 48.70
N HIS A 696 25.12 34.79 49.33
CA HIS A 696 25.23 33.34 49.38
C HIS A 696 25.21 32.71 47.98
N ALA A 697 24.25 33.12 47.13
CA ALA A 697 24.13 32.60 45.77
C ALA A 697 25.34 32.94 44.90
N TYR A 698 25.88 34.16 45.03
CA TYR A 698 27.09 34.58 44.33
C TYR A 698 28.30 33.71 44.70
N HIS A 699 28.57 33.54 45.99
CA HIS A 699 29.70 32.71 46.45
C HIS A 699 29.59 31.27 45.97
N THR A 700 28.40 30.67 46.05
CA THR A 700 28.16 29.31 45.56
C THR A 700 28.39 29.20 44.05
N ARG A 701 27.92 30.17 43.25
CA ARG A 701 28.09 30.16 41.79
C ARG A 701 29.53 30.41 41.35
N VAL A 702 30.28 31.26 42.05
CA VAL A 702 31.69 31.55 41.76
C VAL A 702 32.58 30.32 41.97
N LEU A 703 32.26 29.47 42.95
CA LEU A 703 32.97 28.19 43.13
C LEU A 703 32.88 27.31 41.87
N ARG A 704 31.73 27.35 41.17
CA ARG A 704 31.48 26.60 39.93
C ARG A 704 32.03 27.30 38.69
N TYR A 705 31.84 28.61 38.56
CA TYR A 705 32.23 29.43 37.41
C TYR A 705 33.27 30.48 37.82
N ASN A 706 34.47 30.03 38.16
CA ASN A 706 35.54 30.91 38.62
C ASN A 706 36.27 31.59 37.44
N ASN A 707 37.07 32.62 37.76
CA ASN A 707 37.82 33.39 36.77
C ASN A 707 38.84 32.55 35.97
N ALA A 708 39.32 31.43 36.53
CA ALA A 708 40.30 30.59 35.86
C ALA A 708 39.65 29.62 34.85
N THR A 709 38.46 29.09 35.14
CA THR A 709 37.77 28.13 34.28
C THR A 709 36.86 28.81 33.27
N GLU A 710 36.10 29.82 33.69
CA GLU A 710 35.05 30.44 32.87
C GLU A 710 35.00 31.98 33.07
N PRO A 711 36.03 32.73 32.65
CA PRO A 711 36.18 34.16 32.96
C PRO A 711 35.01 35.03 32.50
N GLN A 712 34.42 34.72 31.34
CA GLN A 712 33.27 35.47 30.81
C GLN A 712 31.99 35.28 31.64
N LYS A 713 31.80 34.12 32.26
CA LYS A 713 30.66 33.88 33.17
C LYS A 713 30.93 34.51 34.53
N TYR A 714 32.17 34.42 35.01
CA TYR A 714 32.60 35.07 36.25
C TYR A 714 32.36 36.60 36.22
N GLU A 715 32.73 37.28 35.14
CA GLU A 715 32.49 38.73 34.98
C GLU A 715 30.98 39.06 35.03
N LYS A 716 30.14 38.22 34.41
CA LYS A 716 28.68 38.39 34.43
C LYS A 716 28.07 38.14 35.82
N LEU A 717 28.63 37.19 36.59
CA LEU A 717 28.24 36.95 37.98
C LEU A 717 28.62 38.14 38.87
N GLN A 718 29.83 38.67 38.69
CA GLN A 718 30.29 39.85 39.42
C GLN A 718 29.40 41.07 39.12
N ALA A 719 29.10 41.33 37.85
CA ALA A 719 28.19 42.40 37.45
C ALA A 719 26.77 42.24 38.04
N ALA A 720 26.28 40.99 38.13
CA ALA A 720 25.00 40.70 38.76
C ALA A 720 25.04 40.98 40.28
N TYR A 721 26.09 40.55 40.97
CA TYR A 721 26.29 40.81 42.39
C TYR A 721 26.42 42.31 42.69
N ASP A 722 27.29 43.03 41.98
CA ASP A 722 27.55 44.46 42.17
C ASP A 722 26.30 45.34 41.96
N THR A 723 25.34 44.85 41.17
CA THR A 723 24.07 45.54 40.90
C THR A 723 22.99 45.14 41.90
N LEU A 724 22.86 43.85 42.22
CA LEU A 724 21.76 43.34 43.05
C LEU A 724 22.02 43.43 44.55
N HIS A 725 23.28 43.39 44.99
CA HIS A 725 23.64 43.52 46.40
C HIS A 725 23.59 44.99 46.87
N ASP A 726 23.83 45.95 45.97
CA ASP A 726 23.69 47.38 46.26
C ASP A 726 22.19 47.77 46.30
N PRO A 727 21.67 48.29 47.45
CA PRO A 727 20.25 48.59 47.59
C PRO A 727 19.69 49.60 46.59
N GLU A 728 20.48 50.60 46.20
CA GLU A 728 20.06 51.66 45.28
C GLU A 728 20.02 51.12 43.85
N LYS A 729 21.08 50.45 43.40
CA LYS A 729 21.13 49.87 42.05
C LYS A 729 20.07 48.78 41.86
N LYS A 730 19.85 47.95 42.89
CA LYS A 730 18.79 46.94 42.90
C LYS A 730 17.41 47.57 42.75
N TYR A 731 17.13 48.66 43.49
CA TYR A 731 15.86 49.37 43.39
C TYR A 731 15.56 49.81 41.95
N TYR A 732 16.50 50.47 41.27
CA TYR A 732 16.32 50.90 39.88
C TYR A 732 16.27 49.72 38.89
N TYR A 733 16.97 48.62 39.17
CA TYR A 733 16.89 47.42 38.35
C TYR A 733 15.51 46.75 38.44
N ASP A 734 14.90 46.74 39.62
CA ASP A 734 13.59 46.14 39.90
C ASP A 734 12.40 47.02 39.45
N LEU A 735 12.64 48.29 39.07
CA LEU A 735 11.58 49.16 38.56
C LEU A 735 10.96 48.59 37.29
N PRO A 736 9.63 48.72 37.16
CA PRO A 736 8.92 48.24 35.99
C PRO A 736 9.39 49.00 34.76
N CYS A 737 9.49 48.28 33.65
CA CYS A 737 9.90 48.87 32.41
C CYS A 737 8.80 49.76 31.82
N MET A 738 9.15 51.02 31.52
CA MET A 738 8.26 51.93 30.80
C MET A 738 8.33 51.63 29.31
N LYS A 739 7.21 51.25 28.70
CA LYS A 739 7.12 50.96 27.27
C LYS A 739 7.02 52.26 26.47
N PHE A 740 8.05 52.58 25.69
CA PHE A 740 8.06 53.70 24.74
C PHE A 740 8.20 53.17 23.33
N PHE A 741 7.17 53.34 22.48
CA PHE A 741 7.19 52.85 21.08
C PHE A 741 7.57 51.36 20.94
N GLY A 742 7.16 50.53 21.89
CA GLY A 742 7.49 49.10 21.92
C GLY A 742 8.90 48.77 22.45
N LEU A 743 9.68 49.77 22.87
CA LEU A 743 10.99 49.60 23.50
C LEU A 743 10.91 49.76 25.01
N CYS A 744 11.79 49.04 25.71
CA CYS A 744 11.88 49.07 27.14
C CYS A 744 12.77 50.22 27.63
N GLY A 745 12.17 51.19 28.33
CA GLY A 745 12.85 52.29 29.02
C GLY A 745 12.95 52.06 30.53
N LYS A 746 14.16 51.97 31.07
CA LYS A 746 14.40 51.90 32.52
C LYS A 746 14.86 53.24 33.08
N ARG A 747 14.28 53.64 34.21
CA ARG A 747 14.64 54.87 34.93
C ARG A 747 16.00 54.69 35.64
N GLN A 748 16.86 55.69 35.54
CA GLN A 748 18.18 55.72 36.18
C GLN A 748 18.19 56.61 37.43
N PRO A 749 19.23 56.48 38.30
CA PRO A 749 19.40 57.31 39.50
C PRO A 749 19.45 58.82 39.24
N ASP A 750 19.96 59.22 38.07
CA ASP A 750 20.06 60.63 37.64
C ASP A 750 18.75 61.22 37.10
N GLY A 751 17.67 60.44 37.10
CA GLY A 751 16.37 60.82 36.55
C GLY A 751 16.24 60.61 35.04
N GLY A 752 17.30 60.14 34.36
CA GLY A 752 17.27 59.77 32.95
C GLY A 752 16.50 58.47 32.69
N ILE A 753 16.14 58.24 31.43
CA ILE A 753 15.56 56.98 30.95
C ILE A 753 16.55 56.34 29.98
N SER A 754 17.07 55.17 30.34
CA SER A 754 17.85 54.34 29.43
C SER A 754 16.91 53.47 28.61
N ILE A 755 16.93 53.64 27.29
CA ILE A 755 16.13 52.84 26.36
C ILE A 755 17.04 51.78 25.78
N THR A 756 16.68 50.51 26.00
CA THR A 756 17.37 49.38 25.38
C THR A 756 16.58 48.89 24.17
N THR A 757 17.25 48.65 23.05
CA THR A 757 16.63 48.34 21.74
C THR A 757 16.13 46.91 21.56
N ASP A 758 16.29 46.05 22.56
CA ASP A 758 16.00 44.62 22.41
C ASP A 758 14.91 44.19 23.41
N ASN A 759 13.81 43.67 22.88
CA ASN A 759 12.82 42.87 23.62
C ASN A 759 13.39 41.49 23.96
#